data_AF-A0A759KB97-F1
#
_entry.id   AF-A0A759KB97-F1
#
_cell.length_a   1.000
_cell.length_b   1.000
_cell.length_c   1.000
_cell.angle_alpha   90.00
_cell.angle_beta   90.00
_cell.angle_gamma   90.00
#
_symmetry.space_group_name_H-M   'P 1'
#
loop_
_entity.id
_entity.type
_entity.pdbx_description
1 polymer ?
#
loop_
_entity_poly.entity_id
_entity_poly.type
_entity_poly.pdbx_seq_one_letter_code
_entity_poly.pdbx_strand_id
1 'polypeptide(L)'
;MKRRYLLSFFFVPGILMAHPFKQGVMVMDVRKSDVSEGTDIIIYSPHGGDNQNFIYENGNIKLASNQNYCVDVSRNPNYKENSIILWTCNGGDNQKFTITDGTIRPRDRANECITVKSEGFLKSEQCVSSPQQKFDIPNVCTYKDAYYRNMTECTDSDIPMVKDNDTLSSLSVVNSSGLMFEYRDFKGDKVRFDKNIPFIDDVKKGFNDKVSSLKISSEKTFLITSDPQLVCTGNCGGISADTSTGNIRAQYDMFNKYYPNASAVIINGDLTDYGKNYQWDKFKSLVGQLKIPYYYGLGNHEMYNTLRDFEGSGSGCYENHCIIRSITNLFYHVNNSNNIADFDVNYTHGYEFPEVRETIKGTLSYSVDFGDVLVIQLNDYENGEKNGKKKNPLKIDQYTSGAPEALDIGLMRYVIDRNQDAEYSWLERQLYSAYKNNQVVIVNQHRYDADAGNLKKLLDKYNVQLRFAGHHHNAIGEKHRGFRLSGSSALGTYLKVDVDTSKKTAKVYKGVNNTNTPELIETISLEPPKGNITPPPPGPVYLRVKTSGGYEAFVSLVYRTKDGQQKKINSGKLLAGNSWEYNVPGGSTIDYLEARNNTGLAWEPQRRIFRVENIRNDTCFSTWGTTLNSAWQQVSCR
;
A
#
# COMPACT_ATOMS: atom_id res chain seq x y z
N MET A 1 -40.61 -56.43 -35.36
CA MET A 1 -40.44 -55.01 -34.98
C MET A 1 -39.25 -54.90 -34.01
N LYS A 2 -38.10 -54.39 -34.46
CA LYS A 2 -36.96 -54.05 -33.59
C LYS A 2 -37.01 -52.55 -33.28
N ARG A 3 -37.25 -52.17 -32.02
CA ARG A 3 -37.14 -50.78 -31.56
C ARG A 3 -35.65 -50.43 -31.40
N ARG A 4 -35.16 -49.51 -32.23
CA ARG A 4 -33.87 -48.84 -32.05
C ARG A 4 -34.05 -47.76 -30.98
N TYR A 5 -33.30 -47.84 -29.89
CA TYR A 5 -33.07 -46.70 -29.01
C TYR A 5 -31.91 -45.89 -29.61
N LEU A 6 -32.20 -44.66 -30.06
CA LEU A 6 -31.16 -43.66 -30.31
C LEU A 6 -30.63 -43.22 -28.95
N LEU A 7 -29.36 -43.53 -28.64
CA LEU A 7 -28.60 -42.80 -27.65
C LEU A 7 -28.20 -41.45 -28.26
N SER A 8 -28.86 -40.37 -27.80
CA SER A 8 -28.36 -39.02 -27.98
C SER A 8 -27.09 -38.85 -27.15
N PHE A 9 -25.94 -38.80 -27.81
CA PHE A 9 -24.70 -38.32 -27.21
C PHE A 9 -24.89 -36.84 -26.86
N PHE A 10 -25.11 -36.55 -25.58
CA PHE A 10 -24.84 -35.22 -25.05
C PHE A 10 -23.33 -35.00 -25.11
N PHE A 11 -22.90 -34.12 -26.00
CA PHE A 11 -21.58 -33.49 -25.92
C PHE A 11 -21.50 -32.77 -24.57
N VAL A 12 -20.70 -33.29 -23.64
CA VAL A 12 -20.24 -32.51 -22.49
C VAL A 12 -19.19 -31.54 -23.06
N PRO A 13 -19.40 -30.21 -22.99
CA PRO A 13 -18.38 -29.27 -23.43
C PRO A 13 -17.12 -29.49 -22.58
N GLY A 14 -15.97 -29.48 -23.26
CA GLY A 14 -14.67 -29.85 -22.70
C GLY A 14 -14.40 -29.23 -21.33
N ILE A 15 -13.77 -30.04 -20.47
CA ILE A 15 -13.23 -29.61 -19.19
C ILE A 15 -12.36 -28.38 -19.46
N LEU A 16 -12.86 -27.19 -19.13
CA LEU A 16 -12.03 -25.99 -19.09
C LEU A 16 -10.93 -26.29 -18.07
N MET A 17 -9.67 -26.38 -18.52
CA MET A 17 -8.57 -26.51 -17.57
C MET A 17 -8.61 -25.33 -16.61
N ALA A 18 -8.41 -25.60 -15.31
CA ALA A 18 -8.43 -24.56 -14.30
C ALA A 18 -7.28 -23.59 -14.58
N HIS A 19 -7.57 -22.29 -14.67
CA HIS A 19 -6.55 -21.27 -14.86
C HIS A 19 -6.94 -19.95 -14.18
N PRO A 20 -5.95 -19.21 -13.64
CA PRO A 20 -6.19 -18.01 -12.83
C PRO A 20 -6.52 -16.76 -13.65
N PHE A 21 -6.06 -16.68 -14.91
CA PHE A 21 -6.28 -15.52 -15.78
C PHE A 21 -6.74 -15.97 -17.17
N LYS A 22 -8.06 -16.00 -17.39
CA LYS A 22 -8.68 -16.45 -18.64
C LYS A 22 -9.18 -15.27 -19.47
N GLN A 23 -9.11 -15.40 -20.79
CA GLN A 23 -9.86 -14.58 -21.73
C GLN A 23 -10.64 -15.52 -22.65
N GLY A 24 -11.96 -15.63 -22.43
CA GLY A 24 -12.77 -16.67 -23.05
C GLY A 24 -12.24 -18.08 -22.72
N VAL A 25 -11.87 -18.84 -23.74
CA VAL A 25 -11.31 -20.21 -23.61
C VAL A 25 -9.78 -20.24 -23.58
N MET A 26 -9.13 -19.08 -23.67
CA MET A 26 -7.68 -18.94 -23.73
C MET A 26 -7.15 -18.41 -22.39
N VAL A 27 -5.86 -18.57 -22.13
CA VAL A 27 -5.23 -18.29 -20.82
C VAL A 27 -3.95 -17.49 -20.95
N MET A 28 -3.61 -16.74 -19.91
CA MET A 28 -2.32 -16.04 -19.82
C MET A 28 -1.16 -17.04 -19.89
N ASP A 29 -0.14 -16.71 -20.69
CA ASP A 29 0.97 -17.60 -21.04
C ASP A 29 2.27 -16.80 -21.23
N VAL A 30 3.37 -17.25 -20.62
CA VAL A 30 4.72 -16.77 -20.98
C VAL A 30 5.12 -17.44 -22.30
N ARG A 31 5.21 -16.62 -23.35
CA ARG A 31 5.37 -17.08 -24.74
C ARG A 31 6.55 -18.04 -24.88
N LYS A 32 6.30 -19.20 -25.52
CA LYS A 32 7.29 -20.27 -25.77
C LYS A 32 7.91 -20.87 -24.50
N SER A 33 7.31 -20.64 -23.33
CA SER A 33 7.87 -21.03 -22.02
C SER A 33 9.26 -20.41 -21.76
N ASP A 34 9.58 -19.28 -22.39
CA ASP A 34 10.86 -18.59 -22.25
C ASP A 34 10.86 -17.70 -20.99
N VAL A 35 11.39 -18.23 -19.89
CA VAL A 35 11.46 -17.52 -18.59
C VAL A 35 12.70 -16.60 -18.56
N SER A 36 12.68 -15.58 -19.41
CA SER A 36 13.72 -14.55 -19.51
C SER A 36 13.13 -13.15 -19.59
N GLU A 37 13.90 -12.13 -19.18
CA GLU A 37 13.48 -10.73 -19.19
C GLU A 37 13.09 -10.27 -20.60
N GLY A 38 11.94 -9.62 -20.73
CA GLY A 38 11.46 -9.06 -21.99
C GLY A 38 10.62 -10.02 -22.83
N THR A 39 10.45 -11.27 -22.39
CA THR A 39 9.56 -12.23 -23.04
C THR A 39 8.12 -11.71 -23.02
N ASP A 40 7.41 -11.84 -24.15
CA ASP A 40 6.01 -11.40 -24.24
C ASP A 40 5.12 -12.29 -23.36
N ILE A 41 4.20 -11.67 -22.65
CA ILE A 41 3.07 -12.37 -22.03
C ILE A 41 1.90 -12.27 -22.99
N ILE A 42 1.32 -13.42 -23.32
CA ILE A 42 0.28 -13.56 -24.34
C ILE A 42 -0.93 -14.27 -23.76
N ILE A 43 -1.99 -14.33 -24.57
CA ILE A 43 -3.14 -15.21 -24.37
C ILE A 43 -3.02 -16.36 -25.35
N TYR A 44 -2.97 -17.58 -24.82
CA TYR A 44 -2.70 -18.79 -25.58
C TYR A 44 -3.64 -19.94 -25.18
N SER A 45 -3.67 -20.99 -26.01
CA SER A 45 -4.52 -22.16 -25.73
C SER A 45 -4.03 -22.87 -24.47
N PRO A 46 -4.95 -23.28 -23.57
CA PRO A 46 -4.59 -24.02 -22.36
C PRO A 46 -3.83 -25.31 -22.72
N HIS A 47 -2.67 -25.51 -22.11
CA HIS A 47 -1.87 -26.73 -22.23
C HIS A 47 -1.36 -27.25 -20.87
N GLY A 48 -1.61 -26.51 -19.79
CA GLY A 48 -1.31 -26.94 -18.42
C GLY A 48 0.15 -26.81 -18.00
N GLY A 49 1.02 -26.25 -18.84
CA GLY A 49 2.40 -25.97 -18.50
C GLY A 49 2.56 -24.87 -17.44
N ASP A 50 3.66 -24.93 -16.69
CA ASP A 50 3.96 -23.97 -15.62
C ASP A 50 4.00 -22.51 -16.09
N ASN A 51 4.29 -22.27 -17.38
CA ASN A 51 4.26 -20.95 -18.00
C ASN A 51 2.84 -20.36 -18.18
N GLN A 52 1.79 -21.10 -17.82
CA GLN A 52 0.39 -20.65 -17.77
C GLN A 52 -0.17 -20.51 -16.34
N ASN A 53 0.71 -20.64 -15.34
CA ASN A 53 0.33 -20.59 -13.93
C ASN A 53 0.85 -19.30 -13.29
N PHE A 54 -0.07 -18.39 -12.99
CA PHE A 54 0.22 -17.09 -12.42
C PHE A 54 -0.51 -16.89 -11.10
N ILE A 55 0.13 -16.23 -10.15
CA ILE A 55 -0.48 -15.84 -8.87
C ILE A 55 -0.55 -14.32 -8.76
N TYR A 56 -1.52 -13.81 -8.02
CA TYR A 56 -1.64 -12.39 -7.71
C TYR A 56 -1.30 -12.14 -6.24
N GLU A 57 -0.30 -11.31 -5.97
CA GLU A 57 0.16 -11.03 -4.61
C GLU A 57 0.66 -9.58 -4.51
N ASN A 58 0.16 -8.84 -3.51
CA ASN A 58 0.59 -7.46 -3.22
C ASN A 58 0.54 -6.53 -4.47
N GLY A 59 -0.46 -6.74 -5.33
CA GLY A 59 -0.60 -6.02 -6.61
C GLY A 59 0.22 -6.60 -7.76
N ASN A 60 1.21 -7.46 -7.52
CA ASN A 60 1.96 -8.09 -8.61
C ASN A 60 1.23 -9.32 -9.14
N ILE A 61 1.24 -9.51 -10.46
CA ILE A 61 0.96 -10.80 -11.07
C ILE A 61 2.31 -11.46 -11.31
N LYS A 62 2.53 -12.65 -10.74
CA LYS A 62 3.82 -13.34 -10.74
C LYS A 62 3.70 -14.72 -11.38
N LEU A 63 4.77 -15.18 -12.00
CA LEU A 63 4.86 -16.57 -12.46
C LEU A 63 4.97 -17.49 -11.23
N ALA A 64 4.04 -18.44 -11.08
CA ALA A 64 3.96 -19.27 -9.87
C ALA A 64 5.22 -20.13 -9.65
N SER A 65 5.80 -20.65 -10.74
CA SER A 65 7.02 -21.47 -10.73
C SER A 65 8.31 -20.67 -10.48
N ASN A 66 8.29 -19.34 -10.68
CA ASN A 66 9.42 -18.45 -10.39
C ASN A 66 8.93 -17.04 -10.01
N GLN A 67 8.71 -16.84 -8.71
CA GLN A 67 8.13 -15.61 -8.17
C GLN A 67 9.06 -14.39 -8.19
N ASN A 68 10.30 -14.54 -8.69
CA ASN A 68 11.19 -13.41 -8.98
C ASN A 68 10.77 -12.65 -10.25
N TYR A 69 9.90 -13.24 -11.08
CA TYR A 69 9.37 -12.62 -12.27
C TYR A 69 7.94 -12.12 -12.08
N CYS A 70 7.73 -10.88 -12.51
CA CYS A 70 6.47 -10.17 -12.49
C CYS A 70 6.00 -9.89 -13.92
N VAL A 71 4.69 -9.83 -14.10
CA VAL A 71 4.07 -9.16 -15.25
C VAL A 71 4.44 -7.68 -15.19
N ASP A 72 4.89 -7.13 -16.31
CA ASP A 72 5.38 -5.75 -16.41
C ASP A 72 4.77 -5.06 -17.64
N VAL A 73 4.28 -3.82 -17.47
CA VAL A 73 3.98 -2.95 -18.60
C VAL A 73 5.26 -2.22 -19.03
N SER A 74 5.80 -2.55 -20.20
CA SER A 74 6.98 -1.86 -20.70
C SER A 74 6.65 -0.39 -21.00
N ARG A 75 7.19 0.53 -20.19
CA ARG A 75 7.06 1.97 -20.39
C ARG A 75 8.20 2.58 -21.21
N ASN A 76 8.96 1.75 -21.93
CA ASN A 76 10.07 2.19 -22.76
C ASN A 76 9.62 2.43 -24.22
N PRO A 77 9.61 3.68 -24.71
CA PRO A 77 9.22 4.00 -26.10
C PRO A 77 10.09 3.30 -27.15
N ASN A 78 11.35 2.99 -26.82
CA ASN A 78 12.32 2.35 -27.70
C ASN A 78 12.35 0.82 -27.54
N TYR A 79 11.55 0.27 -26.62
CA TYR A 79 11.52 -1.17 -26.34
C TYR A 79 10.11 -1.63 -25.97
N LYS A 80 9.39 -2.19 -26.96
CA LYS A 80 8.07 -2.79 -26.79
C LYS A 80 7.09 -1.89 -25.99
N GLU A 81 6.98 -0.61 -26.35
CA GLU A 81 6.16 0.36 -25.61
C GLU A 81 4.72 -0.13 -25.38
N ASN A 82 4.29 -0.06 -24.13
CA ASN A 82 3.01 -0.52 -23.59
C ASN A 82 2.70 -2.02 -23.79
N SER A 83 3.65 -2.84 -24.25
CA SER A 83 3.49 -4.29 -24.26
C SER A 83 3.58 -4.85 -22.85
N ILE A 84 2.87 -5.95 -22.61
CA ILE A 84 2.97 -6.72 -21.36
C ILE A 84 4.05 -7.79 -21.52
N ILE A 85 5.06 -7.75 -20.65
CA ILE A 85 6.24 -8.60 -20.71
C ILE A 85 6.52 -9.25 -19.35
N LEU A 86 7.34 -10.30 -19.37
CA LEU A 86 7.93 -10.89 -18.17
C LEU A 86 9.18 -10.09 -17.80
N TRP A 87 9.28 -9.65 -16.56
CA TRP A 87 10.44 -8.89 -16.07
C TRP A 87 10.75 -9.22 -14.62
N THR A 88 12.00 -9.08 -14.20
CA THR A 88 12.35 -9.27 -12.78
C THR A 88 11.59 -8.26 -11.92
N CYS A 89 11.00 -8.74 -10.83
CA CYS A 89 10.25 -7.91 -9.90
C CYS A 89 11.18 -6.85 -9.30
N ASN A 90 10.89 -5.57 -9.54
CA ASN A 90 11.71 -4.43 -9.11
C ASN A 90 10.94 -3.43 -8.22
N GLY A 91 9.67 -3.71 -7.92
CA GLY A 91 8.82 -2.89 -7.07
C GLY A 91 8.19 -1.67 -7.76
N GLY A 92 8.46 -1.47 -9.05
CA GLY A 92 7.88 -0.40 -9.85
C GLY A 92 6.36 -0.52 -10.01
N ASP A 93 5.68 0.62 -10.11
CA ASP A 93 4.21 0.65 -10.20
C ASP A 93 3.66 0.15 -11.56
N ASN A 94 4.51 0.08 -12.60
CA ASN A 94 4.18 -0.56 -13.88
C ASN A 94 4.19 -2.11 -13.80
N GLN A 95 4.62 -2.69 -12.67
CA GLN A 95 4.54 -4.13 -12.35
C GLN A 95 3.44 -4.47 -11.36
N LYS A 96 2.73 -3.45 -10.87
CA LYS A 96 1.61 -3.59 -9.94
C LYS A 96 0.32 -3.32 -10.68
N PHE A 97 -0.71 -4.08 -10.35
CA PHE A 97 -1.99 -4.04 -10.99
C PHE A 97 -3.09 -4.05 -9.94
N THR A 98 -4.20 -3.42 -10.28
CA THR A 98 -5.47 -3.59 -9.56
C THR A 98 -6.41 -4.39 -10.43
N ILE A 99 -6.96 -5.46 -9.85
CA ILE A 99 -7.91 -6.36 -10.53
C ILE A 99 -9.30 -6.05 -10.02
N THR A 100 -10.20 -5.60 -10.90
CA THR A 100 -11.59 -5.35 -10.53
C THR A 100 -12.52 -5.50 -11.72
N ASP A 101 -13.69 -6.09 -11.50
CA ASP A 101 -14.71 -6.34 -12.53
C ASP A 101 -14.13 -7.02 -13.79
N GLY A 102 -13.23 -7.99 -13.59
CA GLY A 102 -12.56 -8.72 -14.68
C GLY A 102 -11.62 -7.87 -15.52
N THR A 103 -11.21 -6.68 -15.08
CA THR A 103 -10.20 -5.86 -15.77
C THR A 103 -8.92 -5.81 -14.95
N ILE A 104 -7.78 -5.82 -15.62
CA ILE A 104 -6.45 -5.71 -15.00
C ILE A 104 -5.88 -4.34 -15.34
N ARG A 105 -5.70 -3.47 -14.35
CA ARG A 105 -5.27 -2.08 -14.53
C ARG A 105 -3.89 -1.85 -13.91
N PRO A 106 -2.90 -1.31 -14.64
CA PRO A 106 -1.61 -1.03 -14.04
C PRO A 106 -1.71 0.14 -13.06
N ARG A 107 -0.98 0.06 -11.95
CA ARG A 107 -1.03 1.02 -10.85
C ARG A 107 -0.46 2.38 -11.25
N ASP A 108 0.53 2.40 -12.14
CA ASP A 108 1.11 3.62 -12.67
C ASP A 108 0.13 4.43 -13.55
N ARG A 109 -0.86 3.77 -14.17
CA ARG A 109 -1.90 4.40 -14.99
C ARG A 109 -3.25 3.67 -14.84
N ALA A 110 -3.98 4.01 -13.79
CA ALA A 110 -5.29 3.42 -13.48
C ALA A 110 -6.39 3.66 -14.54
N ASN A 111 -6.18 4.55 -15.52
CA ASN A 111 -7.07 4.72 -16.68
C ASN A 111 -6.79 3.74 -17.83
N GLU A 112 -5.73 2.95 -17.73
CA GLU A 112 -5.39 1.92 -18.70
C GLU A 112 -5.79 0.52 -18.20
N CYS A 113 -6.05 -0.38 -19.15
CA CYS A 113 -6.46 -1.76 -18.95
C CYS A 113 -5.56 -2.65 -19.84
N ILE A 114 -5.16 -3.82 -19.32
CA ILE A 114 -4.57 -4.86 -20.15
C ILE A 114 -5.61 -5.26 -21.21
N THR A 115 -5.19 -5.23 -22.47
CA THR A 115 -6.01 -5.43 -23.65
C THR A 115 -5.41 -6.51 -24.52
N VAL A 116 -6.22 -7.51 -24.87
CA VAL A 116 -5.83 -8.55 -25.82
C VAL A 116 -5.87 -8.02 -27.25
N LYS A 117 -4.78 -8.21 -27.98
CA LYS A 117 -4.58 -7.81 -29.38
C LYS A 117 -4.60 -9.01 -30.32
N SER A 118 -4.41 -8.73 -31.60
CA SER A 118 -4.22 -9.75 -32.63
C SER A 118 -3.15 -10.74 -32.19
N GLU A 119 -3.33 -12.01 -32.55
CA GLU A 119 -2.38 -13.10 -32.23
C GLU A 119 -2.16 -13.34 -30.72
N GLY A 120 -3.04 -12.80 -29.86
CA GLY A 120 -2.99 -13.03 -28.41
C GLY A 120 -2.03 -12.13 -27.64
N PHE A 121 -1.34 -11.19 -28.29
CA PHE A 121 -0.47 -10.25 -27.58
C PHE A 121 -1.24 -9.36 -26.60
N LEU A 122 -0.62 -9.04 -25.48
CA LEU A 122 -1.19 -8.15 -24.47
C LEU A 122 -0.55 -6.76 -24.54
N LYS A 123 -1.38 -5.72 -24.46
CA LYS A 123 -0.94 -4.32 -24.34
C LYS A 123 -1.70 -3.57 -23.26
N SER A 124 -1.09 -2.53 -22.70
CA SER A 124 -1.75 -1.54 -21.86
C SER A 124 -2.34 -0.42 -22.72
N GLU A 125 -3.66 -0.22 -22.65
CA GLU A 125 -4.38 0.80 -23.42
C GLU A 125 -5.49 1.43 -22.59
N GLN A 126 -6.05 2.55 -23.05
CA GLN A 126 -7.17 3.20 -22.36
C GLN A 126 -8.31 2.20 -22.11
N CYS A 127 -8.81 2.19 -20.88
CA CYS A 127 -9.95 1.36 -20.50
C CYS A 127 -11.20 1.79 -21.27
N VAL A 128 -11.82 0.83 -21.94
CA VAL A 128 -13.09 0.96 -22.67
C VAL A 128 -13.97 -0.24 -22.34
N SER A 129 -15.28 -0.13 -22.60
CA SER A 129 -16.17 -1.28 -22.47
C SER A 129 -15.95 -2.23 -23.65
N SER A 130 -15.03 -3.19 -23.49
CA SER A 130 -14.60 -4.10 -24.54
C SER A 130 -14.35 -5.50 -23.99
N PRO A 131 -14.83 -6.56 -24.67
CA PRO A 131 -14.51 -7.95 -24.30
C PRO A 131 -13.01 -8.25 -24.32
N GLN A 132 -12.23 -7.55 -25.15
CA GLN A 132 -10.77 -7.70 -25.22
C GLN A 132 -10.04 -7.23 -23.95
N GLN A 133 -10.71 -6.46 -23.08
CA GLN A 133 -10.18 -6.00 -21.80
C GLN A 133 -10.77 -6.76 -20.60
N LYS A 134 -11.62 -7.76 -20.86
CA LYS A 134 -12.31 -8.53 -19.84
C LYS A 134 -11.69 -9.92 -19.72
N PHE A 135 -11.27 -10.22 -18.50
CA PHE A 135 -10.69 -11.46 -18.06
C PHE A 135 -11.62 -12.10 -17.03
N ASP A 136 -11.74 -13.42 -17.12
CA ASP A 136 -12.33 -14.25 -16.09
C ASP A 136 -11.20 -14.65 -15.13
N ILE A 137 -11.23 -14.04 -13.95
CA ILE A 137 -10.20 -14.15 -12.90
C ILE A 137 -10.88 -14.68 -11.64
N PRO A 138 -10.80 -15.99 -11.39
CA PRO A 138 -11.44 -16.59 -10.25
C PRO A 138 -10.82 -16.14 -8.92
N ASN A 139 -11.67 -16.00 -7.90
CA ASN A 139 -11.26 -15.54 -6.57
C ASN A 139 -10.26 -16.48 -5.88
N VAL A 140 -10.38 -17.79 -6.10
CA VAL A 140 -9.52 -18.80 -5.47
C VAL A 140 -9.10 -19.84 -6.50
N CYS A 141 -7.83 -20.23 -6.48
CA CYS A 141 -7.34 -21.46 -7.12
C CYS A 141 -6.71 -22.39 -6.10
N THR A 142 -6.98 -23.69 -6.23
CA THR A 142 -6.47 -24.76 -5.36
C THR A 142 -5.40 -25.56 -6.06
N TYR A 143 -4.43 -26.04 -5.28
CA TYR A 143 -3.26 -26.76 -5.79
C TYR A 143 -2.98 -27.99 -4.94
N LYS A 144 -2.64 -29.09 -5.64
CA LYS A 144 -2.34 -30.36 -4.99
C LYS A 144 -1.04 -30.31 -4.19
N ASP A 145 -0.06 -29.56 -4.69
CA ASP A 145 1.26 -29.51 -4.07
C ASP A 145 1.53 -28.14 -3.45
N ALA A 146 2.51 -28.10 -2.54
CA ALA A 146 3.03 -26.85 -2.02
C ALA A 146 3.66 -25.99 -3.13
N TYR A 147 3.63 -24.68 -2.91
CA TYR A 147 4.13 -23.63 -3.78
C TYR A 147 3.43 -23.59 -5.14
N TYR A 148 2.10 -23.70 -5.13
CA TYR A 148 1.20 -23.47 -6.26
C TYR A 148 1.45 -24.41 -7.45
N ARG A 149 1.81 -25.67 -7.19
CA ARG A 149 2.05 -26.68 -8.22
C ARG A 149 0.87 -27.64 -8.34
N ASN A 150 0.64 -28.18 -9.54
CA ASN A 150 -0.47 -29.08 -9.83
C ASN A 150 -1.83 -28.46 -9.46
N MET A 151 -2.18 -27.38 -10.16
CA MET A 151 -3.47 -26.69 -10.00
C MET A 151 -4.65 -27.63 -10.31
N THR A 152 -5.68 -27.61 -9.47
CA THR A 152 -6.82 -28.54 -9.54
C THR A 152 -8.13 -27.87 -9.92
N GLU A 153 -8.38 -26.68 -9.37
CA GLU A 153 -9.63 -25.94 -9.55
C GLU A 153 -9.42 -24.45 -9.33
N CYS A 154 -10.16 -23.62 -10.07
CA CYS A 154 -10.25 -22.18 -9.85
C CYS A 154 -11.74 -21.80 -9.89
N THR A 155 -12.22 -21.06 -8.90
CA THR A 155 -13.66 -20.76 -8.75
C THR A 155 -13.91 -19.49 -7.93
N ASP A 156 -15.08 -18.90 -8.14
CA ASP A 156 -15.65 -17.82 -7.33
C ASP A 156 -16.62 -18.32 -6.26
N SER A 157 -17.02 -19.59 -6.35
CA SER A 157 -18.06 -20.19 -5.52
C SER A 157 -17.47 -21.07 -4.41
N ASP A 158 -18.22 -21.21 -3.33
CA ASP A 158 -17.93 -22.18 -2.28
C ASP A 158 -17.69 -23.58 -2.87
N ILE A 159 -16.67 -24.27 -2.33
CA ILE A 159 -16.29 -25.62 -2.71
C ILE A 159 -16.73 -26.54 -1.57
N PRO A 160 -17.93 -27.18 -1.63
CA PRO A 160 -18.39 -28.08 -0.58
C PRO A 160 -17.56 -29.37 -0.50
N MET A 161 -16.82 -29.68 -1.56
CA MET A 161 -15.93 -30.83 -1.66
C MET A 161 -14.81 -30.51 -2.66
N VAL A 162 -13.56 -30.46 -2.20
CA VAL A 162 -12.39 -30.36 -3.10
C VAL A 162 -12.34 -31.63 -3.96
N LYS A 163 -12.10 -31.50 -5.27
CA LYS A 163 -12.17 -32.61 -6.25
C LYS A 163 -11.42 -33.86 -5.79
N ASP A 164 -10.24 -33.68 -5.22
CA ASP A 164 -9.40 -34.72 -4.68
C ASP A 164 -9.27 -34.53 -3.17
N ASN A 165 -10.18 -35.17 -2.41
CA ASN A 165 -10.18 -35.17 -0.94
C ASN A 165 -8.74 -35.30 -0.39
N ASP A 166 -8.40 -34.48 0.61
CA ASP A 166 -7.16 -34.63 1.38
C ASP A 166 -5.88 -34.55 0.52
N THR A 167 -5.90 -33.68 -0.49
CA THR A 167 -4.71 -33.40 -1.32
C THR A 167 -4.42 -31.92 -1.50
N LEU A 168 -5.12 -31.03 -0.80
CA LEU A 168 -4.85 -29.60 -0.90
C LEU A 168 -3.62 -29.24 -0.06
N SER A 169 -2.57 -28.74 -0.72
CA SER A 169 -1.34 -28.29 -0.05
C SER A 169 -1.08 -26.80 -0.19
N SER A 170 -1.65 -26.13 -1.19
CA SER A 170 -1.55 -24.68 -1.35
C SER A 170 -2.77 -24.08 -2.05
N LEU A 171 -2.97 -22.76 -1.89
CA LEU A 171 -4.03 -22.03 -2.57
C LEU A 171 -3.58 -20.60 -2.91
N SER A 172 -4.07 -20.09 -4.02
CA SER A 172 -3.91 -18.68 -4.41
C SER A 172 -5.26 -17.98 -4.36
N VAL A 173 -5.24 -16.70 -4.02
CA VAL A 173 -6.40 -15.86 -3.75
C VAL A 173 -6.25 -14.54 -4.49
N VAL A 174 -7.32 -14.10 -5.15
CA VAL A 174 -7.41 -12.79 -5.79
C VAL A 174 -8.52 -12.01 -5.12
N ASN A 175 -8.17 -10.93 -4.42
CA ASN A 175 -9.12 -9.99 -3.80
C ASN A 175 -10.26 -10.63 -2.99
N SER A 176 -10.01 -11.78 -2.38
CA SER A 176 -11.01 -12.56 -1.68
C SER A 176 -10.49 -13.05 -0.33
N SER A 177 -11.38 -13.61 0.46
CA SER A 177 -11.05 -14.28 1.71
C SER A 177 -11.97 -15.47 1.90
N GLY A 178 -11.78 -16.23 2.97
CA GLY A 178 -12.64 -17.38 3.18
C GLY A 178 -12.23 -18.25 4.34
N LEU A 179 -12.81 -19.44 4.39
CA LEU A 179 -12.52 -20.45 5.40
C LEU A 179 -12.30 -21.80 4.70
N MET A 180 -11.19 -22.45 5.01
CA MET A 180 -10.95 -23.86 4.71
C MET A 180 -11.43 -24.71 5.87
N PHE A 181 -11.94 -25.90 5.57
CA PHE A 181 -12.49 -26.84 6.55
C PHE A 181 -11.92 -28.24 6.35
N GLU A 182 -11.73 -28.95 7.47
CA GLU A 182 -11.20 -30.31 7.51
C GLU A 182 -12.11 -31.32 6.81
N TYR A 183 -13.42 -31.13 6.88
CA TYR A 183 -14.39 -32.05 6.29
C TYR A 183 -15.23 -31.38 5.21
N ARG A 184 -15.92 -32.21 4.43
CA ARG A 184 -16.90 -31.78 3.43
C ARG A 184 -18.04 -30.98 4.05
N ASP A 185 -18.72 -30.21 3.22
CA ASP A 185 -19.87 -29.38 3.61
C ASP A 185 -19.57 -28.42 4.76
N PHE A 186 -18.34 -27.89 4.80
CA PHE A 186 -17.89 -26.85 5.73
C PHE A 186 -17.93 -27.27 7.21
N LYS A 187 -17.54 -28.51 7.49
CA LYS A 187 -17.54 -29.11 8.83
C LYS A 187 -16.14 -29.33 9.38
N GLY A 188 -16.08 -29.55 10.69
CA GLY A 188 -14.83 -29.83 11.40
C GLY A 188 -14.02 -28.59 11.72
N ASP A 189 -12.75 -28.82 11.95
CA ASP A 189 -11.79 -27.76 12.17
C ASP A 189 -11.68 -26.85 10.96
N LYS A 190 -11.42 -25.56 11.19
CA LYS A 190 -11.35 -24.56 10.13
C LYS A 190 -10.18 -23.59 10.29
N VAL A 191 -9.77 -23.00 9.18
CA VAL A 191 -8.72 -21.96 9.11
C VAL A 191 -9.09 -20.92 8.06
N ARG A 192 -8.82 -19.63 8.31
CA ARG A 192 -9.09 -18.56 7.34
C ARG A 192 -7.95 -18.46 6.32
N PHE A 193 -8.31 -18.03 5.12
CA PHE A 193 -7.39 -17.46 4.15
C PHE A 193 -7.88 -16.07 3.74
N ASP A 194 -6.96 -15.17 3.48
CA ASP A 194 -7.18 -13.81 2.98
C ASP A 194 -6.05 -13.33 2.06
N LYS A 195 -5.14 -14.25 1.75
CA LYS A 195 -3.96 -14.09 0.90
C LYS A 195 -3.55 -15.46 0.36
N ASN A 196 -2.59 -15.47 -0.57
CA ASN A 196 -2.01 -16.70 -1.06
C ASN A 196 -1.35 -17.50 0.09
N ILE A 197 -1.53 -18.81 0.07
CA ILE A 197 -0.93 -19.73 1.04
C ILE A 197 -0.06 -20.70 0.25
N PRO A 198 1.27 -20.52 0.25
CA PRO A 198 2.18 -21.39 -0.49
C PRO A 198 2.27 -22.78 0.14
N PHE A 199 2.04 -22.89 1.45
CA PHE A 199 1.99 -24.16 2.14
C PHE A 199 1.02 -24.08 3.32
N ILE A 200 0.01 -24.95 3.36
CA ILE A 200 -1.08 -24.87 4.33
C ILE A 200 -0.60 -25.12 5.77
N ASP A 201 0.44 -25.94 5.94
CA ASP A 201 0.98 -26.23 7.27
C ASP A 201 1.60 -25.01 7.97
N ASP A 202 2.04 -24.01 7.20
CA ASP A 202 2.56 -22.74 7.72
C ASP A 202 1.46 -21.90 8.39
N VAL A 203 0.20 -22.11 7.99
CA VAL A 203 -0.96 -21.40 8.55
C VAL A 203 -1.56 -22.16 9.71
N LYS A 204 -1.69 -23.49 9.58
CA LYS A 204 -2.13 -24.37 10.65
C LYS A 204 -1.41 -25.71 10.54
N LYS A 205 -0.49 -25.96 11.47
CA LYS A 205 0.28 -27.20 11.54
C LYS A 205 -0.64 -28.42 11.66
N GLY A 206 -0.37 -29.45 10.87
CA GLY A 206 -1.16 -30.67 10.74
C GLY A 206 -2.45 -30.52 9.94
N PHE A 207 -2.62 -29.43 9.19
CA PHE A 207 -3.81 -29.15 8.36
C PHE A 207 -3.54 -29.33 6.86
N ASN A 208 -2.27 -29.43 6.44
CA ASN A 208 -1.91 -29.81 5.07
C ASN A 208 -2.55 -31.16 4.72
N ASP A 209 -3.09 -31.28 3.51
CA ASP A 209 -3.76 -32.50 3.03
C ASP A 209 -4.93 -32.96 3.91
N LYS A 210 -5.51 -32.07 4.73
CA LYS A 210 -6.77 -32.33 5.43
C LYS A 210 -7.92 -31.44 4.98
N VAL A 211 -7.65 -30.47 4.12
CA VAL A 211 -8.70 -29.55 3.67
C VAL A 211 -9.60 -30.27 2.67
N SER A 212 -10.88 -30.37 3.01
CA SER A 212 -11.89 -31.03 2.19
C SER A 212 -12.98 -30.08 1.67
N SER A 213 -13.12 -28.87 2.22
CA SER A 213 -14.06 -27.87 1.69
C SER A 213 -13.63 -26.42 1.98
N LEU A 214 -14.12 -25.47 1.17
CA LEU A 214 -13.78 -24.05 1.25
C LEU A 214 -15.03 -23.18 1.12
N LYS A 215 -15.20 -22.21 2.02
CA LYS A 215 -16.12 -21.08 1.83
C LYS A 215 -15.36 -19.86 1.34
N ILE A 216 -15.84 -19.23 0.28
CA ILE A 216 -15.30 -18.01 -0.31
C ILE A 216 -16.15 -16.83 0.15
N SER A 217 -15.51 -15.73 0.49
CA SER A 217 -16.14 -14.54 1.04
C SER A 217 -15.43 -13.28 0.54
N SER A 218 -16.23 -12.37 -0.01
CA SER A 218 -15.83 -10.98 -0.29
C SER A 218 -15.95 -10.07 0.94
N GLU A 219 -16.27 -10.62 2.12
CA GLU A 219 -16.40 -9.81 3.33
C GLU A 219 -15.03 -9.54 3.96
N LYS A 220 -14.75 -8.27 4.21
CA LYS A 220 -13.58 -7.80 4.94
C LYS A 220 -14.00 -7.12 6.23
N THR A 221 -13.44 -7.56 7.35
CA THR A 221 -13.63 -6.91 8.64
C THR A 221 -12.46 -5.98 8.94
N PHE A 222 -12.74 -4.76 9.40
CA PHE A 222 -11.77 -3.81 9.93
C PHE A 222 -12.15 -3.43 11.35
N LEU A 223 -11.17 -3.34 12.23
CA LEU A 223 -11.35 -2.89 13.61
C LEU A 223 -10.75 -1.49 13.70
N ILE A 224 -11.57 -0.49 14.02
CA ILE A 224 -11.15 0.92 14.07
C ILE A 224 -11.13 1.37 15.53
N THR A 225 -9.99 1.86 15.97
CA THR A 225 -9.79 2.40 17.32
C THR A 225 -8.92 3.66 17.25
N SER A 226 -8.66 4.29 18.38
CA SER A 226 -7.88 5.52 18.49
C SER A 226 -7.47 5.73 19.94
N ASP A 227 -6.59 6.70 20.19
CA ASP A 227 -6.32 7.20 21.54
C ASP A 227 -5.91 6.10 22.56
N PRO A 228 -4.92 5.22 22.26
CA PRO A 228 -4.36 4.28 23.23
C PRO A 228 -3.39 4.95 24.23
N GLN A 229 -3.32 6.28 24.26
CA GLN A 229 -2.44 7.03 25.15
C GLN A 229 -2.49 6.53 26.61
N LEU A 230 -1.33 6.53 27.27
CA LEU A 230 -1.16 5.86 28.55
C LEU A 230 -1.87 6.63 29.67
N VAL A 231 -1.67 7.93 29.77
CA VAL A 231 -2.20 8.77 30.84
C VAL A 231 -3.25 9.70 30.27
N CYS A 232 -4.50 9.36 30.52
CA CYS A 232 -5.61 10.12 30.00
C CYS A 232 -6.21 11.01 31.11
N THR A 233 -5.62 12.19 31.31
CA THR A 233 -5.99 13.16 32.37
C THR A 233 -7.08 14.15 31.97
N GLY A 234 -7.46 14.20 30.70
CA GLY A 234 -8.45 15.13 30.14
C GLY A 234 -9.82 14.50 29.85
N ASN A 235 -10.22 14.49 28.58
CA ASN A 235 -11.56 14.14 28.06
C ASN A 235 -11.99 12.66 28.20
N CYS A 236 -11.38 11.93 29.12
CA CYS A 236 -11.49 10.48 29.31
C CYS A 236 -11.68 10.11 30.79
N GLY A 237 -12.08 11.09 31.60
CA GLY A 237 -12.47 10.86 33.00
C GLY A 237 -11.30 10.65 33.97
N GLY A 238 -10.06 10.98 33.59
CA GLY A 238 -8.90 10.94 34.49
C GLY A 238 -8.43 9.53 34.84
N ILE A 239 -8.47 8.59 33.90
CA ILE A 239 -8.03 7.21 34.14
C ILE A 239 -6.51 7.12 34.30
N SER A 240 -6.07 6.20 35.17
CA SER A 240 -4.64 5.97 35.43
C SER A 240 -3.94 5.29 34.25
N ALA A 241 -2.60 5.39 34.21
CA ALA A 241 -1.76 4.66 33.25
C ALA A 241 -2.01 3.15 33.25
N ASP A 242 -2.22 2.58 34.44
CA ASP A 242 -2.45 1.16 34.62
C ASP A 242 -3.84 0.76 34.10
N THR A 243 -4.85 1.60 34.34
CA THR A 243 -6.21 1.39 33.81
C THR A 243 -6.22 1.45 32.29
N SER A 244 -5.63 2.48 31.69
CA SER A 244 -5.52 2.60 30.22
C SER A 244 -4.79 1.39 29.63
N THR A 245 -3.62 1.07 30.16
CA THR A 245 -2.81 -0.09 29.72
C THR A 245 -3.60 -1.40 29.83
N GLY A 246 -4.35 -1.59 30.93
CA GLY A 246 -5.20 -2.76 31.13
C GLY A 246 -6.32 -2.86 30.11
N ASN A 247 -6.99 -1.75 29.81
CA ASN A 247 -8.05 -1.68 28.81
C ASN A 247 -7.53 -1.97 27.40
N ILE A 248 -6.37 -1.42 27.03
CA ILE A 248 -5.76 -1.64 25.71
C ILE A 248 -5.35 -3.11 25.55
N ARG A 249 -4.70 -3.69 26.57
CA ARG A 249 -4.33 -5.11 26.56
C ARG A 249 -5.57 -6.00 26.41
N ALA A 250 -6.59 -5.76 27.22
CA ALA A 250 -7.84 -6.52 27.14
C ALA A 250 -8.53 -6.38 25.78
N GLN A 251 -8.46 -5.19 25.15
CA GLN A 251 -8.99 -4.96 23.81
C GLN A 251 -8.26 -5.78 22.76
N TYR A 252 -6.92 -5.78 22.77
CA TYR A 252 -6.12 -6.51 21.80
C TYR A 252 -6.20 -8.03 22.00
N ASP A 253 -6.26 -8.50 23.24
CA ASP A 253 -6.54 -9.91 23.55
C ASP A 253 -7.92 -10.34 23.03
N MET A 254 -8.92 -9.48 23.21
CA MET A 254 -10.27 -9.70 22.70
C MET A 254 -10.28 -9.74 21.16
N PHE A 255 -9.60 -8.80 20.49
CA PHE A 255 -9.46 -8.82 19.03
C PHE A 255 -8.80 -10.10 18.53
N ASN A 256 -7.68 -10.48 19.11
CA ASN A 256 -6.96 -11.71 18.76
C ASN A 256 -7.81 -12.97 18.95
N LYS A 257 -8.66 -12.99 19.99
CA LYS A 257 -9.46 -14.17 20.32
C LYS A 257 -10.75 -14.27 19.50
N TYR A 258 -11.46 -13.17 19.32
CA TYR A 258 -12.80 -13.16 18.74
C TYR A 258 -12.84 -12.64 17.31
N TYR A 259 -11.85 -11.87 16.89
CA TYR A 259 -11.68 -11.38 15.51
C TYR A 259 -10.30 -11.70 14.92
N PRO A 260 -9.74 -12.92 15.09
CA PRO A 260 -8.41 -13.28 14.58
C PRO A 260 -8.27 -13.12 13.06
N ASN A 261 -9.41 -12.96 12.39
CA ASN A 261 -9.63 -12.95 10.96
C ASN A 261 -9.90 -11.54 10.39
N ALA A 262 -9.86 -10.50 11.22
CA ALA A 262 -9.99 -9.14 10.74
C ALA A 262 -8.84 -8.81 9.78
N SER A 263 -9.14 -8.05 8.73
CA SER A 263 -8.16 -7.67 7.70
C SER A 263 -7.10 -6.71 8.27
N ALA A 264 -7.52 -5.80 9.15
CA ALA A 264 -6.62 -4.94 9.89
C ALA A 264 -7.27 -4.30 11.14
N VAL A 265 -6.41 -3.89 12.06
CA VAL A 265 -6.70 -2.90 13.11
C VAL A 265 -6.19 -1.53 12.66
N ILE A 266 -7.05 -0.52 12.62
CA ILE A 266 -6.69 0.86 12.31
C ILE A 266 -6.69 1.67 13.60
N ILE A 267 -5.60 2.38 13.90
CA ILE A 267 -5.43 3.17 15.13
C ILE A 267 -5.29 4.65 14.76
N ASN A 268 -6.35 5.43 14.94
CA ASN A 268 -6.44 6.81 14.48
C ASN A 268 -5.82 7.80 15.47
N GLY A 269 -4.49 7.78 15.63
CA GLY A 269 -3.75 8.82 16.34
C GLY A 269 -3.83 8.78 17.88
N ASP A 270 -3.08 9.69 18.50
CA ASP A 270 -2.84 9.82 19.94
C ASP A 270 -2.33 8.50 20.54
N LEU A 271 -1.28 7.98 19.91
CA LEU A 271 -0.62 6.72 20.24
C LEU A 271 0.13 6.80 21.57
N THR A 272 0.55 8.01 21.91
CA THR A 272 1.33 8.38 23.09
C THR A 272 0.79 9.70 23.63
N ASP A 273 1.07 10.02 24.88
CA ASP A 273 0.59 11.30 25.42
C ASP A 273 1.43 12.49 24.92
N TYR A 274 2.73 12.31 24.68
CA TYR A 274 3.65 13.39 24.28
C TYR A 274 4.83 12.92 23.41
N GLY A 275 4.73 11.74 22.78
CA GLY A 275 5.79 11.20 21.95
C GLY A 275 7.10 10.87 22.68
N LYS A 276 7.11 10.73 24.01
CA LYS A 276 8.32 10.40 24.79
C LYS A 276 8.78 8.97 24.52
N ASN A 277 10.08 8.72 24.71
CA ASN A 277 10.69 7.43 24.34
C ASN A 277 10.02 6.25 25.08
N TYR A 278 9.87 6.34 26.40
CA TYR A 278 9.21 5.29 27.19
C TYR A 278 7.72 5.09 26.83
N GLN A 279 7.04 6.13 26.34
CA GLN A 279 5.64 6.02 25.88
C GLN A 279 5.57 5.24 24.58
N TRP A 280 6.46 5.54 23.64
CA TRP A 280 6.60 4.78 22.41
C TRP A 280 7.00 3.32 22.66
N ASP A 281 7.94 3.07 23.57
CA ASP A 281 8.34 1.71 23.95
C ASP A 281 7.16 0.92 24.52
N LYS A 282 6.36 1.57 25.37
CA LYS A 282 5.15 0.98 25.93
C LYS A 282 4.07 0.74 24.87
N PHE A 283 3.80 1.71 23.99
CA PHE A 283 2.86 1.55 22.88
C PHE A 283 3.28 0.39 21.97
N LYS A 284 4.56 0.34 21.56
CA LYS A 284 5.13 -0.74 20.75
C LYS A 284 4.98 -2.11 21.43
N SER A 285 5.19 -2.18 22.74
CA SER A 285 4.97 -3.40 23.54
C SER A 285 3.49 -3.81 23.60
N LEU A 286 2.56 -2.85 23.64
CA LEU A 286 1.12 -3.13 23.62
C LEU A 286 0.66 -3.58 22.25
N VAL A 287 0.90 -2.79 21.21
CA VAL A 287 0.46 -3.07 19.84
C VAL A 287 1.12 -4.33 19.28
N GLY A 288 2.34 -4.66 19.71
CA GLY A 288 3.03 -5.91 19.35
C GLY A 288 2.34 -7.20 19.84
N GLN A 289 1.31 -7.11 20.69
CA GLN A 289 0.48 -8.26 21.06
C GLN A 289 -0.57 -8.60 20.00
N LEU A 290 -0.92 -7.66 19.10
CA LEU A 290 -1.85 -7.93 18.01
C LEU A 290 -1.25 -8.96 17.05
N LYS A 291 -2.01 -10.03 16.81
CA LYS A 291 -1.75 -11.04 15.79
C LYS A 291 -2.38 -10.68 14.44
N ILE A 292 -3.08 -9.56 14.41
CA ILE A 292 -3.79 -8.99 13.26
C ILE A 292 -2.93 -7.85 12.71
N PRO A 293 -2.81 -7.69 11.37
CA PRO A 293 -2.15 -6.54 10.79
C PRO A 293 -2.71 -5.23 11.34
N TYR A 294 -1.86 -4.24 11.60
CA TYR A 294 -2.30 -2.95 12.12
C TYR A 294 -1.64 -1.79 11.40
N TYR A 295 -2.35 -0.68 11.34
CA TYR A 295 -1.92 0.56 10.70
C TYR A 295 -2.32 1.74 11.59
N TYR A 296 -1.43 2.71 11.76
CA TYR A 296 -1.69 3.86 12.62
C TYR A 296 -1.40 5.20 11.97
N GLY A 297 -2.24 6.19 12.31
CA GLY A 297 -1.95 7.61 12.06
C GLY A 297 -1.37 8.29 13.30
N LEU A 298 -0.87 9.51 13.13
CA LEU A 298 -0.44 10.38 14.20
C LEU A 298 -1.56 11.38 14.55
N GLY A 299 -1.76 11.58 15.86
CA GLY A 299 -2.71 12.57 16.39
C GLY A 299 -2.03 13.86 16.82
N ASN A 300 -2.79 14.75 17.46
CA ASN A 300 -2.24 16.02 17.95
C ASN A 300 -1.22 15.79 19.08
N HIS A 301 -1.35 14.70 19.85
CA HIS A 301 -0.39 14.37 20.90
C HIS A 301 1.01 14.03 20.37
N GLU A 302 1.11 13.49 19.15
CA GLU A 302 2.39 13.26 18.49
C GLU A 302 2.89 14.48 17.73
N MET A 303 2.01 15.19 17.04
CA MET A 303 2.37 16.20 16.05
C MET A 303 2.47 17.63 16.60
N TYR A 304 1.72 17.97 17.65
CA TYR A 304 1.57 19.37 18.06
C TYR A 304 1.82 19.59 19.55
N ASN A 305 1.37 18.67 20.41
CA ASN A 305 1.53 18.79 21.86
C ASN A 305 2.96 18.48 22.34
N THR A 306 3.86 18.06 21.45
CA THR A 306 5.25 17.71 21.75
C THR A 306 6.24 18.87 21.63
N LEU A 307 5.80 20.02 21.08
CA LEU A 307 6.66 21.16 20.78
C LEU A 307 6.88 22.03 22.02
N ARG A 308 8.11 22.01 22.55
CA ARG A 308 8.55 22.70 23.79
C ARG A 308 8.23 24.20 23.84
N ASP A 309 8.29 24.86 22.69
CA ASP A 309 8.09 26.31 22.57
C ASP A 309 6.62 26.75 22.49
N PHE A 310 5.70 25.80 22.23
CA PHE A 310 4.32 26.14 21.90
C PHE A 310 3.40 26.14 23.12
N GLU A 311 3.75 25.47 24.21
CA GLU A 311 2.85 25.36 25.36
C GLU A 311 3.36 25.98 26.65
N GLY A 312 4.65 26.24 26.81
CA GLY A 312 5.18 26.60 28.13
C GLY A 312 4.84 25.57 29.23
N SER A 313 4.41 24.35 28.84
CA SER A 313 3.78 23.36 29.72
C SER A 313 4.78 22.38 30.34
N GLY A 314 6.08 22.52 30.09
CA GLY A 314 7.09 21.58 30.58
C GLY A 314 6.96 20.14 30.03
N SER A 315 6.01 19.88 29.12
CA SER A 315 5.75 18.56 28.52
C SER A 315 6.53 18.31 27.22
N GLY A 316 6.94 19.37 26.52
CA GLY A 316 7.65 19.30 25.26
C GLY A 316 9.11 18.86 25.41
N CYS A 317 9.63 18.18 24.39
CA CYS A 317 10.93 17.52 24.47
C CYS A 317 12.06 18.45 24.03
N TYR A 318 13.22 18.30 24.67
CA TYR A 318 14.46 18.96 24.26
C TYR A 318 14.71 18.73 22.77
N GLU A 319 15.12 19.78 22.05
CA GLU A 319 15.42 19.73 20.60
C GLU A 319 14.34 19.04 19.76
N ASN A 320 13.05 19.23 20.06
CA ASN A 320 11.97 18.62 19.29
C ASN A 320 12.07 17.09 19.15
N HIS A 321 12.82 16.40 20.02
CA HIS A 321 13.10 14.97 19.91
C HIS A 321 11.83 14.11 19.87
N CYS A 322 10.74 14.54 20.48
CA CYS A 322 9.51 13.77 20.52
C CYS A 322 8.74 13.79 19.20
N ILE A 323 8.64 14.94 18.53
CA ILE A 323 8.02 15.01 17.21
C ILE A 323 8.86 14.33 16.13
N ILE A 324 10.18 14.53 16.17
CA ILE A 324 11.12 13.84 15.27
C ILE A 324 10.95 12.33 15.42
N ARG A 325 10.93 11.82 16.66
CA ARG A 325 10.70 10.40 16.96
C ARG A 325 9.35 9.92 16.44
N SER A 326 8.27 10.66 16.66
CA SER A 326 6.93 10.24 16.24
C SER A 326 6.80 10.14 14.72
N ILE A 327 7.31 11.14 13.98
CA ILE A 327 7.32 11.13 12.51
C ILE A 327 8.20 10.01 11.97
N THR A 328 9.37 9.80 12.58
CA THR A 328 10.30 8.74 12.22
C THR A 328 9.70 7.35 12.46
N ASN A 329 9.01 7.15 13.59
CA ASN A 329 8.29 5.92 13.89
C ASN A 329 7.18 5.63 12.85
N LEU A 330 6.38 6.64 12.49
CA LEU A 330 5.39 6.51 11.42
C LEU A 330 6.05 6.10 10.11
N PHE A 331 7.10 6.82 9.70
CA PHE A 331 7.82 6.53 8.46
C PHE A 331 8.32 5.08 8.40
N TYR A 332 8.96 4.59 9.47
CA TYR A 332 9.42 3.22 9.53
C TYR A 332 8.28 2.21 9.61
N HIS A 333 7.18 2.51 10.31
CA HIS A 333 6.03 1.62 10.35
C HIS A 333 5.41 1.44 8.97
N VAL A 334 5.17 2.53 8.23
CA VAL A 334 4.60 2.45 6.89
C VAL A 334 5.53 1.69 5.95
N ASN A 335 6.83 2.01 5.90
CA ASN A 335 7.76 1.32 4.99
C ASN A 335 8.00 -0.16 5.30
N ASN A 336 7.82 -0.57 6.55
CA ASN A 336 7.91 -1.99 6.95
C ASN A 336 6.55 -2.70 6.91
N SER A 337 5.48 -2.01 6.54
CA SER A 337 4.16 -2.60 6.42
C SER A 337 3.94 -3.20 5.04
N ASN A 338 3.20 -4.30 5.00
CA ASN A 338 2.76 -4.90 3.75
C ASN A 338 1.64 -4.07 3.13
N ASN A 339 1.36 -4.31 1.84
CA ASN A 339 0.20 -3.75 1.13
C ASN A 339 0.14 -2.22 1.07
N ILE A 340 1.23 -1.51 1.38
CA ILE A 340 1.27 -0.05 1.20
C ILE A 340 1.10 0.28 -0.28
N ALA A 341 -0.05 0.89 -0.56
CA ALA A 341 -0.45 1.31 -1.87
C ALA A 341 0.41 2.50 -2.30
N ASP A 342 0.39 3.56 -1.50
CA ASP A 342 1.20 4.75 -1.72
C ASP A 342 1.49 5.44 -0.39
N PHE A 343 2.59 6.18 -0.31
CA PHE A 343 3.00 6.93 0.86
C PHE A 343 3.51 8.30 0.41
N ASP A 344 2.79 9.37 0.78
CA ASP A 344 3.14 10.74 0.40
C ASP A 344 4.30 11.26 1.24
N VAL A 345 5.48 10.75 0.94
CA VAL A 345 6.74 11.12 1.57
C VAL A 345 7.88 11.12 0.56
N ASN A 346 8.69 12.16 0.62
CA ASN A 346 10.03 12.19 0.08
C ASN A 346 11.01 12.02 1.25
N TYR A 347 11.73 10.91 1.25
CA TYR A 347 12.66 10.54 2.32
C TYR A 347 14.09 10.49 1.82
N THR A 348 15.03 11.12 2.52
CA THR A 348 16.46 11.07 2.17
C THR A 348 17.28 10.81 3.41
N HIS A 349 18.33 10.00 3.28
CA HIS A 349 19.27 9.74 4.35
C HIS A 349 20.68 9.58 3.76
N GLY A 350 21.64 10.38 4.25
CA GLY A 350 23.02 10.30 3.79
C GLY A 350 23.92 11.38 4.35
N TYR A 351 25.21 11.30 4.02
CA TYR A 351 26.19 12.32 4.36
C TYR A 351 26.14 13.47 3.35
N GLU A 352 26.00 14.69 3.85
CA GLU A 352 26.12 15.93 3.09
C GLU A 352 27.10 16.80 3.86
N PHE A 353 28.37 16.82 3.43
CA PHE A 353 29.44 17.49 4.16
C PHE A 353 29.00 18.88 4.66
N PRO A 354 29.14 19.17 5.97
CA PRO A 354 29.91 18.40 6.97
C PRO A 354 29.13 17.32 7.76
N GLU A 355 27.86 17.03 7.45
CA GLU A 355 26.92 16.38 8.38
C GLU A 355 26.20 15.14 7.79
N VAL A 356 25.72 14.24 8.66
CA VAL A 356 24.72 13.23 8.26
C VAL A 356 23.34 13.88 8.35
N ARG A 357 22.54 13.78 7.29
CA ARG A 357 21.21 14.39 7.20
C ARG A 357 20.15 13.33 6.96
N GLU A 358 19.05 13.42 7.71
CA GLU A 358 17.81 12.69 7.46
C GLU A 358 16.70 13.70 7.13
N THR A 359 16.11 13.56 5.94
CA THR A 359 15.09 14.47 5.41
C THR A 359 13.78 13.73 5.19
N ILE A 360 12.68 14.23 5.74
CA ILE A 360 11.33 13.70 5.55
C ILE A 360 10.40 14.85 5.13
N LYS A 361 9.86 14.80 3.90
CA LYS A 361 8.98 15.86 3.37
C LYS A 361 7.70 15.27 2.79
N GLY A 362 6.56 15.92 2.96
CA GLY A 362 5.27 15.47 2.40
C GLY A 362 4.10 15.63 3.37
N THR A 363 2.93 15.07 3.06
CA THR A 363 1.80 15.10 4.01
C THR A 363 1.94 14.07 5.13
N LEU A 364 2.79 13.05 4.89
CA LEU A 364 2.91 11.79 5.66
C LEU A 364 1.68 10.87 5.57
N SER A 365 0.69 11.22 4.75
CA SER A 365 -0.48 10.38 4.53
C SER A 365 -0.11 9.17 3.68
N TYR A 366 -0.79 8.05 3.90
CA TYR A 366 -0.53 6.82 3.16
C TYR A 366 -1.82 6.06 2.88
N SER A 367 -1.77 5.17 1.90
CA SER A 367 -2.86 4.28 1.54
C SER A 367 -2.41 2.83 1.60
N VAL A 368 -3.34 1.93 1.90
CA VAL A 368 -3.13 0.49 2.05
C VAL A 368 -4.15 -0.23 1.19
N ASP A 369 -3.67 -1.09 0.30
CA ASP A 369 -4.47 -1.83 -0.66
C ASP A 369 -4.87 -3.19 -0.09
N PHE A 370 -6.16 -3.38 0.20
CA PHE A 370 -6.69 -4.68 0.56
C PHE A 370 -7.39 -5.36 -0.63
N GLY A 371 -7.10 -4.94 -1.87
CA GLY A 371 -7.66 -5.51 -3.09
C GLY A 371 -8.85 -4.70 -3.58
N ASP A 372 -10.05 -5.08 -3.18
CA ASP A 372 -11.30 -4.38 -3.50
C ASP A 372 -11.67 -3.29 -2.47
N VAL A 373 -10.83 -3.10 -1.45
CA VAL A 373 -10.93 -2.02 -0.45
C VAL A 373 -9.61 -1.27 -0.37
N LEU A 374 -9.64 0.05 -0.55
CA LEU A 374 -8.52 0.95 -0.30
C LEU A 374 -8.73 1.67 1.04
N VAL A 375 -7.79 1.47 1.97
CA VAL A 375 -7.78 2.20 3.26
C VAL A 375 -6.80 3.36 3.15
N ILE A 376 -7.23 4.57 3.47
CA ILE A 376 -6.42 5.78 3.43
C ILE A 376 -6.29 6.33 4.84
N GLN A 377 -5.06 6.53 5.30
CA GLN A 377 -4.76 7.17 6.58
C GLN A 377 -4.21 8.57 6.34
N LEU A 378 -4.93 9.57 6.83
CA LEU A 378 -4.46 10.94 6.94
C LEU A 378 -3.88 11.15 8.34
N ASN A 379 -2.87 12.01 8.46
CA ASN A 379 -2.30 12.42 9.74
C ASN A 379 -2.85 13.77 10.16
N ASP A 380 -2.87 14.02 11.47
CA ASP A 380 -3.50 15.22 12.02
C ASP A 380 -2.99 16.52 11.39
N TYR A 381 -3.89 17.49 11.32
CA TYR A 381 -3.64 18.77 10.69
C TYR A 381 -4.24 19.86 11.54
N GLU A 382 -3.42 20.81 11.96
CA GLU A 382 -3.89 21.98 12.71
C GLU A 382 -3.52 23.28 11.99
N ASN A 383 -4.56 24.01 11.56
CA ASN A 383 -4.44 25.39 11.15
C ASN A 383 -4.44 26.29 12.39
N GLY A 384 -3.32 26.96 12.62
CA GLY A 384 -3.22 27.88 13.75
C GLY A 384 -1.84 28.53 13.83
N GLU A 385 -1.78 29.60 14.60
CA GLU A 385 -0.56 30.32 14.93
C GLU A 385 -0.54 30.54 16.44
N LYS A 386 0.59 30.26 17.08
CA LYS A 386 0.80 30.54 18.51
C LYS A 386 2.20 31.08 18.69
N ASN A 387 2.33 32.18 19.42
CA ASN A 387 3.60 32.89 19.63
C ASN A 387 4.34 33.25 18.31
N GLY A 388 3.61 33.60 17.25
CA GLY A 388 4.19 33.96 15.95
C GLY A 388 4.66 32.78 15.08
N LYS A 389 4.48 31.53 15.54
CA LYS A 389 4.83 30.32 14.78
C LYS A 389 3.56 29.62 14.31
N LYS A 390 3.46 29.37 13.00
CA LYS A 390 2.38 28.55 12.43
C LYS A 390 2.55 27.09 12.86
N LYS A 391 1.45 26.40 13.16
CA LYS A 391 1.42 24.95 13.41
C LYS A 391 1.54 24.13 12.12
N ASN A 392 1.23 24.73 10.96
CA ASN A 392 1.35 24.13 9.63
C ASN A 392 1.80 25.19 8.60
N PRO A 393 2.70 24.88 7.64
CA PRO A 393 3.53 23.67 7.54
C PRO A 393 4.39 23.47 8.79
N LEU A 394 4.51 22.21 9.23
CA LEU A 394 5.43 21.83 10.29
C LEU A 394 6.83 21.75 9.69
N LYS A 395 7.70 22.68 10.10
CA LYS A 395 9.08 22.76 9.63
C LYS A 395 10.06 22.59 10.79
N ILE A 396 10.90 21.57 10.69
CA ILE A 396 12.00 21.31 11.60
C ILE A 396 13.25 21.23 10.75
N ASP A 397 14.25 22.02 11.11
CA ASP A 397 15.58 21.99 10.50
C ASP A 397 16.59 22.26 11.62
N GLN A 398 17.15 21.19 12.17
CA GLN A 398 18.03 21.27 13.33
C GLN A 398 18.86 20.00 13.51
N TYR A 399 19.94 20.14 14.29
CA TYR A 399 20.64 19.00 14.84
C TYR A 399 19.84 18.34 15.96
N THR A 400 20.08 17.05 16.16
CA THR A 400 19.72 16.35 17.38
C THR A 400 21.00 15.97 18.08
N SER A 401 21.22 16.51 19.27
CA SER A 401 22.36 16.15 20.10
C SER A 401 22.20 14.71 20.58
N GLY A 402 23.02 13.82 20.03
CA GLY A 402 23.25 12.47 20.58
C GLY A 402 24.30 12.45 21.69
N ALA A 403 24.83 13.61 22.09
CA ALA A 403 25.92 13.75 23.05
C ALA A 403 25.50 14.61 24.26
N PRO A 404 26.05 14.36 25.46
CA PRO A 404 25.90 15.25 26.62
C PRO A 404 26.39 16.67 26.27
N GLU A 405 25.80 17.67 26.93
CA GLU A 405 25.85 19.14 26.69
C GLU A 405 27.24 19.79 26.43
N ALA A 406 28.35 19.05 26.48
CA ALA A 406 29.72 19.59 26.49
C ALA A 406 30.46 19.60 25.14
N LEU A 407 29.92 19.04 24.05
CA LEU A 407 30.72 18.83 22.82
C LEU A 407 30.18 19.43 21.51
N ASP A 408 28.98 20.02 21.47
CA ASP A 408 28.39 20.73 20.31
C ASP A 408 28.70 20.12 18.91
N ILE A 409 28.68 18.79 18.83
CA ILE A 409 28.80 18.03 17.58
C ILE A 409 27.48 17.29 17.36
N GLY A 410 26.53 17.95 16.70
CA GLY A 410 25.33 17.28 16.21
C GLY A 410 25.73 16.18 15.21
N LEU A 411 25.67 14.91 15.61
CA LEU A 411 26.07 13.77 14.76
C LEU A 411 25.09 13.55 13.60
N MET A 412 23.85 14.06 13.70
CA MET A 412 22.82 13.95 12.67
C MET A 412 21.91 15.19 12.66
N ARG A 413 21.59 15.70 11.47
CA ARG A 413 20.64 16.79 11.23
C ARG A 413 19.32 16.24 10.69
N TYR A 414 18.22 16.67 11.27
CA TYR A 414 16.87 16.33 10.84
C TYR A 414 16.22 17.49 10.10
N VAL A 415 15.71 17.21 8.90
CA VAL A 415 14.95 18.14 8.08
C VAL A 415 13.55 17.59 7.83
N ILE A 416 12.56 18.04 8.59
CA ILE A 416 11.16 17.65 8.43
C ILE A 416 10.39 18.83 7.84
N ASP A 417 9.77 18.63 6.68
CA ASP A 417 8.86 19.61 6.06
C ASP A 417 7.52 18.93 5.77
N ARG A 418 6.62 18.98 6.75
CA ARG A 418 5.29 18.38 6.66
C ARG A 418 4.28 19.46 6.29
N ASN A 419 3.62 19.28 5.15
CA ASN A 419 2.64 20.21 4.61
C ASN A 419 1.43 19.47 4.05
N GLN A 420 0.23 20.00 4.28
CA GLN A 420 -1.00 19.52 3.65
C GLN A 420 -1.55 20.60 2.71
N ASP A 421 -1.61 20.30 1.41
CA ASP A 421 -2.19 21.22 0.44
C ASP A 421 -3.71 21.28 0.60
N ALA A 422 -4.27 22.48 0.47
CA ALA A 422 -5.70 22.74 0.68
C ALA A 422 -6.59 21.98 -0.32
N GLU A 423 -6.07 21.65 -1.49
CA GLU A 423 -6.75 20.87 -2.54
C GLU A 423 -6.67 19.36 -2.33
N TYR A 424 -5.83 18.90 -1.38
CA TYR A 424 -5.63 17.48 -1.11
C TYR A 424 -5.21 16.68 -2.34
N SER A 425 -4.29 17.24 -3.14
CA SER A 425 -3.91 16.74 -4.47
C SER A 425 -3.44 15.28 -4.44
N TRP A 426 -2.68 14.88 -3.42
CA TRP A 426 -2.29 13.48 -3.24
C TRP A 426 -3.50 12.57 -2.96
N LEU A 427 -4.35 12.97 -2.00
CA LEU A 427 -5.55 12.22 -1.65
C LEU A 427 -6.51 12.10 -2.84
N GLU A 428 -6.69 13.17 -3.64
CA GLU A 428 -7.52 13.11 -4.84
C GLU A 428 -7.00 12.09 -5.86
N ARG A 429 -5.68 11.94 -6.01
CA ARG A 429 -5.09 10.88 -6.85
C ARG A 429 -5.40 9.49 -6.31
N GLN A 430 -5.33 9.27 -4.99
CA GLN A 430 -5.69 7.99 -4.38
C GLN A 430 -7.19 7.67 -4.59
N LEU A 431 -8.07 8.65 -4.34
CA LEU A 431 -9.52 8.51 -4.54
C LEU A 431 -9.87 8.27 -6.01
N TYR A 432 -9.18 8.96 -6.94
CA TYR A 432 -9.35 8.73 -8.36
C TYR A 432 -8.92 7.34 -8.80
N SER A 433 -7.78 6.86 -8.29
CA SER A 433 -7.32 5.50 -8.53
C SER A 433 -8.35 4.49 -8.04
N ALA A 434 -8.83 4.61 -6.80
CA ALA A 434 -9.88 3.75 -6.24
C ALA A 434 -11.17 3.79 -7.05
N TYR A 435 -11.60 4.98 -7.50
CA TYR A 435 -12.78 5.13 -8.37
C TYR A 435 -12.62 4.37 -9.69
N LYS A 436 -11.45 4.48 -10.35
CA LYS A 436 -11.18 3.75 -11.59
C LYS A 436 -11.08 2.25 -11.39
N ASN A 437 -10.62 1.85 -10.21
CA ASN A 437 -10.55 0.47 -9.79
C ASN A 437 -11.83 -0.04 -9.12
N ASN A 438 -12.94 0.72 -9.06
CA ASN A 438 -14.18 0.31 -8.39
C ASN A 438 -13.96 -0.23 -6.94
N GLN A 439 -12.94 0.27 -6.25
CA GLN A 439 -12.63 -0.10 -4.87
C GLN A 439 -13.57 0.64 -3.90
N VAL A 440 -13.94 -0.02 -2.81
CA VAL A 440 -14.50 0.66 -1.63
C VAL A 440 -13.40 1.45 -0.95
N VAL A 441 -13.68 2.69 -0.54
CA VAL A 441 -12.69 3.53 0.15
C VAL A 441 -13.07 3.71 1.62
N ILE A 442 -12.10 3.49 2.50
CA ILE A 442 -12.16 3.87 3.92
C ILE A 442 -11.16 5.00 4.15
N VAL A 443 -11.62 6.15 4.66
CA VAL A 443 -10.75 7.27 5.03
C VAL A 443 -10.71 7.43 6.54
N ASN A 444 -9.51 7.51 7.08
CA ASN A 444 -9.23 7.65 8.50
C ASN A 444 -8.42 8.92 8.76
N GLN A 445 -8.72 9.60 9.86
CA GLN A 445 -7.89 10.69 10.38
C GLN A 445 -8.06 10.80 11.90
N HIS A 446 -7.21 11.53 12.59
CA HIS A 446 -7.34 11.64 14.04
C HIS A 446 -8.53 12.52 14.46
N ARG A 447 -8.61 13.78 14.02
CA ARG A 447 -9.71 14.69 14.36
C ARG A 447 -10.64 14.91 13.19
N TYR A 448 -11.96 14.82 13.37
CA TYR A 448 -12.92 14.99 12.26
C TYR A 448 -12.94 16.41 11.64
N ASP A 449 -12.39 17.40 12.36
CA ASP A 449 -12.34 18.80 11.97
C ASP A 449 -10.95 19.24 11.45
N ALA A 450 -9.98 18.33 11.41
CA ALA A 450 -8.70 18.52 10.73
C ALA A 450 -8.91 18.63 9.21
N ASP A 451 -9.00 19.87 8.72
CA ASP A 451 -9.23 20.18 7.30
C ASP A 451 -8.34 21.35 6.86
N ALA A 452 -7.53 21.10 5.83
CA ALA A 452 -6.68 22.10 5.19
C ALA A 452 -7.42 23.02 4.22
N GLY A 453 -8.68 22.69 3.88
CA GLY A 453 -9.56 23.55 3.08
C GLY A 453 -10.70 22.80 2.42
N ASN A 454 -10.39 21.81 1.57
CA ASN A 454 -11.37 21.16 0.70
C ASN A 454 -11.66 19.69 1.04
N LEU A 455 -11.28 19.18 2.21
CA LEU A 455 -11.38 17.74 2.50
C LEU A 455 -12.81 17.22 2.35
N LYS A 456 -13.78 17.85 3.02
CA LYS A 456 -15.18 17.39 2.97
C LYS A 456 -15.72 17.37 1.54
N LYS A 457 -15.48 18.45 0.79
CA LYS A 457 -15.91 18.58 -0.61
C LYS A 457 -15.30 17.48 -1.49
N LEU A 458 -14.02 17.17 -1.28
CA LEU A 458 -13.33 16.11 -1.98
C LEU A 458 -13.91 14.73 -1.65
N LEU A 459 -14.09 14.41 -0.37
CA LEU A 459 -14.67 13.12 0.04
C LEU A 459 -16.11 12.94 -0.46
N ASP A 460 -16.90 14.02 -0.51
CA ASP A 460 -18.26 14.01 -1.06
C ASP A 460 -18.25 13.83 -2.59
N LYS A 461 -17.32 14.45 -3.32
CA LYS A 461 -17.12 14.26 -4.78
C LYS A 461 -16.92 12.80 -5.15
N TYR A 462 -16.21 12.04 -4.32
CA TYR A 462 -15.93 10.61 -4.53
C TYR A 462 -16.91 9.67 -3.80
N ASN A 463 -17.97 10.22 -3.19
CA ASN A 463 -18.95 9.46 -2.41
C ASN A 463 -18.33 8.54 -1.34
N VAL A 464 -17.27 8.98 -0.66
CA VAL A 464 -16.64 8.19 0.41
C VAL A 464 -17.57 8.15 1.61
N GLN A 465 -18.20 7.00 1.90
CA GLN A 465 -19.16 6.87 3.01
C GLN A 465 -18.53 6.36 4.31
N LEU A 466 -17.40 5.63 4.21
CA LEU A 466 -16.67 5.11 5.35
C LEU A 466 -15.57 6.10 5.75
N ARG A 467 -15.89 6.95 6.72
CA ARG A 467 -14.99 7.98 7.27
C ARG A 467 -14.90 7.79 8.77
N PHE A 468 -13.71 7.65 9.33
CA PHE A 468 -13.53 7.42 10.77
C PHE A 468 -12.54 8.40 11.40
N ALA A 469 -12.84 8.82 12.63
CA ALA A 469 -12.00 9.72 13.42
C ALA A 469 -11.96 9.32 14.90
N GLY A 470 -10.91 9.72 15.61
CA GLY A 470 -10.72 9.54 17.06
C GLY A 470 -10.91 10.84 17.84
N HIS A 471 -9.96 11.14 18.74
CA HIS A 471 -9.80 12.40 19.51
C HIS A 471 -10.86 12.64 20.60
N HIS A 472 -12.11 12.24 20.35
CA HIS A 472 -13.23 12.39 21.28
C HIS A 472 -13.46 11.10 22.07
N HIS A 473 -12.64 10.88 23.09
CA HIS A 473 -12.56 9.62 23.86
C HIS A 473 -13.92 9.06 24.32
N ASN A 474 -14.83 9.92 24.79
CA ASN A 474 -16.13 9.50 25.33
C ASN A 474 -17.24 9.32 24.27
N ALA A 475 -16.96 9.64 23.01
CA ALA A 475 -17.95 9.57 21.94
C ALA A 475 -17.59 8.45 20.96
N ILE A 476 -18.54 7.54 20.72
CA ILE A 476 -18.35 6.38 19.86
C ILE A 476 -19.58 6.14 18.99
N GLY A 477 -19.36 5.94 17.69
CA GLY A 477 -20.42 5.64 16.73
C GLY A 477 -21.18 6.87 16.22
N GLU A 478 -21.10 7.99 16.93
CA GLU A 478 -21.63 9.29 16.52
C GLU A 478 -20.94 9.83 15.27
N LYS A 479 -21.67 10.57 14.43
CA LYS A 479 -21.18 11.10 13.16
C LYS A 479 -21.04 12.62 13.22
N HIS A 480 -19.82 13.13 13.04
CA HIS A 480 -19.49 14.55 13.02
C HIS A 480 -18.80 14.91 11.70
N ARG A 481 -19.34 15.90 10.98
CA ARG A 481 -18.83 16.32 9.64
C ARG A 481 -18.66 15.16 8.64
N GLY A 482 -19.44 14.09 8.82
CA GLY A 482 -19.38 12.87 8.00
C GLY A 482 -18.45 11.78 8.54
N PHE A 483 -17.57 12.08 9.49
CA PHE A 483 -16.70 11.10 10.15
C PHE A 483 -17.40 10.46 11.34
N ARG A 484 -17.21 9.17 11.52
CA ARG A 484 -17.71 8.42 12.68
C ARG A 484 -16.62 8.27 13.74
N LEU A 485 -16.97 8.52 14.99
CA LEU A 485 -16.03 8.48 16.10
C LEU A 485 -15.73 7.05 16.56
N SER A 486 -14.44 6.70 16.65
CA SER A 486 -13.96 5.37 17.04
C SER A 486 -13.92 5.13 18.55
N GLY A 487 -14.12 6.18 19.36
CA GLY A 487 -13.95 6.11 20.81
C GLY A 487 -12.49 6.25 21.23
N SER A 488 -12.03 5.44 22.18
CA SER A 488 -10.67 5.41 22.70
C SER A 488 -10.32 4.01 23.22
N SER A 489 -9.19 3.45 22.78
CA SER A 489 -8.69 2.17 23.30
C SER A 489 -8.42 2.24 24.80
N ALA A 490 -7.99 3.40 25.31
CA ALA A 490 -7.79 3.63 26.74
C ALA A 490 -9.09 3.47 27.56
N LEU A 491 -10.26 3.65 26.94
CA LEU A 491 -11.58 3.41 27.55
C LEU A 491 -12.21 2.07 27.12
N GLY A 492 -11.48 1.24 26.37
CA GLY A 492 -11.98 -0.05 25.89
C GLY A 492 -13.12 0.08 24.87
N THR A 493 -13.15 1.16 24.10
CA THR A 493 -14.14 1.36 23.03
C THR A 493 -13.50 1.22 21.65
N TYR A 494 -14.27 0.74 20.68
CA TYR A 494 -13.81 0.52 19.30
C TYR A 494 -14.99 0.37 18.33
N LEU A 495 -14.75 0.56 17.03
CA LEU A 495 -15.69 0.19 15.98
C LEU A 495 -15.24 -1.08 15.27
N LYS A 496 -16.21 -1.91 14.87
CA LYS A 496 -16.00 -3.00 13.91
C LYS A 496 -16.77 -2.70 12.65
N VAL A 497 -16.13 -2.85 11.49
CA VAL A 497 -16.69 -2.53 10.18
C VAL A 497 -16.58 -3.77 9.31
N ASP A 498 -17.71 -4.36 8.94
CA ASP A 498 -17.76 -5.45 7.97
C ASP A 498 -18.16 -4.87 6.61
N VAL A 499 -17.28 -4.99 5.63
CA VAL A 499 -17.47 -4.51 4.26
C VAL A 499 -17.75 -5.70 3.36
N ASP A 500 -18.91 -5.71 2.71
CA ASP A 500 -19.23 -6.63 1.62
C ASP A 500 -19.14 -5.86 0.29
N THR A 501 -18.03 -6.06 -0.41
CA THR A 501 -17.74 -5.39 -1.68
C THR A 501 -18.59 -5.90 -2.84
N SER A 502 -19.06 -7.15 -2.77
CA SER A 502 -19.95 -7.73 -3.78
C SER A 502 -21.35 -7.11 -3.73
N LYS A 503 -21.85 -6.87 -2.52
CA LYS A 503 -23.14 -6.20 -2.29
C LYS A 503 -23.03 -4.69 -2.23
N LYS A 504 -21.81 -4.14 -2.23
CA LYS A 504 -21.52 -2.71 -1.99
C LYS A 504 -22.21 -2.21 -0.72
N THR A 505 -22.05 -2.94 0.38
CA THR A 505 -22.59 -2.55 1.68
C THR A 505 -21.55 -2.66 2.78
N ALA A 506 -21.68 -1.86 3.83
CA ALA A 506 -20.92 -2.04 5.06
C ALA A 506 -21.83 -2.04 6.28
N LYS A 507 -21.51 -2.85 7.28
CA LYS A 507 -22.14 -2.86 8.59
C LYS A 507 -21.15 -2.31 9.60
N VAL A 508 -21.55 -1.29 10.34
CA VAL A 508 -20.74 -0.67 11.39
C VAL A 508 -21.31 -1.05 12.74
N TYR A 509 -20.46 -1.55 13.61
CA TYR A 509 -20.78 -1.97 14.96
C TYR A 509 -19.98 -1.15 15.97
N LYS A 510 -20.59 -0.80 17.11
CA LYS A 510 -19.89 -0.17 18.24
C LYS A 510 -19.62 -1.20 19.34
N GLY A 511 -18.37 -1.27 19.79
CA GLY A 511 -17.97 -2.03 20.96
C GLY A 511 -17.64 -1.09 22.12
N VAL A 512 -18.18 -1.39 23.29
CA VAL A 512 -17.89 -0.68 24.55
C VAL A 512 -17.42 -1.68 25.60
N ASN A 513 -16.59 -1.22 26.54
CA ASN A 513 -16.02 -2.06 27.61
C ASN A 513 -15.36 -3.35 27.08
N ASN A 514 -14.72 -3.29 25.91
CA ASN A 514 -14.09 -4.42 25.24
C ASN A 514 -15.03 -5.63 25.04
N THR A 515 -16.33 -5.39 24.81
CA THR A 515 -17.26 -6.47 24.46
C THR A 515 -16.82 -7.17 23.16
N ASN A 516 -17.02 -8.48 23.08
CA ASN A 516 -16.80 -9.30 21.88
C ASN A 516 -18.07 -9.43 21.01
N THR A 517 -19.19 -8.83 21.43
CA THR A 517 -20.44 -8.78 20.69
C THR A 517 -20.87 -7.32 20.53
N PRO A 518 -20.22 -6.56 19.63
CA PRO A 518 -20.51 -5.16 19.43
C PRO A 518 -21.90 -4.97 18.81
N GLU A 519 -22.54 -3.86 19.13
CA GLU A 519 -23.90 -3.51 18.71
C GLU A 519 -23.86 -2.97 17.28
N LEU A 520 -24.67 -3.52 16.36
CA LEU A 520 -24.85 -2.96 15.02
C LEU A 520 -25.51 -1.59 15.12
N ILE A 521 -24.83 -0.54 14.65
CA ILE A 521 -25.33 0.84 14.70
C ILE A 521 -25.79 1.36 13.32
N GLU A 522 -25.23 0.84 12.23
CA GLU A 522 -25.60 1.29 10.88
C GLU A 522 -25.28 0.25 9.82
N THR A 523 -26.13 0.18 8.80
CA THR A 523 -25.80 -0.46 7.51
C THR A 523 -25.73 0.63 6.45
N ILE A 524 -24.61 0.71 5.76
CA ILE A 524 -24.23 1.78 4.84
C ILE A 524 -24.18 1.21 3.43
N SER A 525 -24.78 1.92 2.48
CA SER A 525 -24.60 1.64 1.04
C SER A 525 -23.31 2.29 0.54
N LEU A 526 -22.54 1.54 -0.25
CA LEU A 526 -21.21 1.90 -0.75
C LEU A 526 -21.21 2.05 -2.27
N GLU A 527 -22.28 2.61 -2.82
CA GLU A 527 -22.36 2.88 -4.26
C GLU A 527 -21.20 3.80 -4.70
N PRO A 528 -20.64 3.59 -5.89
CA PRO A 528 -19.62 4.48 -6.44
C PRO A 528 -20.19 5.90 -6.67
N PRO A 529 -19.32 6.92 -6.79
CA PRO A 529 -19.76 8.27 -7.11
C PRO A 529 -20.48 8.32 -8.47
N LYS A 530 -21.53 9.15 -8.56
CA LYS A 530 -22.33 9.29 -9.78
C LYS A 530 -21.59 10.14 -10.81
N GLY A 531 -21.58 9.67 -12.05
CA GLY A 531 -21.01 10.38 -13.20
C GLY A 531 -19.52 10.14 -13.41
N ASN A 532 -18.98 10.76 -14.46
CA ASN A 532 -17.55 10.67 -14.78
C ASN A 532 -16.78 11.72 -13.98
N ILE A 533 -15.83 11.27 -13.17
CA ILE A 533 -14.91 12.16 -12.46
C ILE A 533 -13.74 12.53 -13.38
N THR A 534 -13.44 13.82 -13.47
CA THR A 534 -12.26 14.33 -14.17
C THR A 534 -10.98 13.85 -13.49
N PRO A 535 -9.99 13.32 -14.22
CA PRO A 535 -8.71 12.94 -13.65
C PRO A 535 -8.03 14.11 -12.92
N PRO A 536 -7.51 13.91 -11.70
CA PRO A 536 -6.68 14.92 -11.05
C PRO A 536 -5.37 15.12 -11.82
N PRO A 537 -4.69 16.26 -11.63
CA PRO A 537 -3.35 16.44 -12.16
C PRO A 537 -2.41 15.31 -11.71
N PRO A 538 -1.51 14.84 -12.59
CA PRO A 538 -0.49 13.88 -12.20
C PRO A 538 0.34 14.42 -11.03
N GLY A 539 0.81 13.50 -10.19
CA GLY A 539 1.68 13.85 -9.06
C GLY A 539 3.05 14.34 -9.53
N PRO A 540 3.84 14.94 -8.62
CA PRO A 540 5.24 15.18 -8.89
C PRO A 540 5.96 13.87 -9.21
N VAL A 541 7.02 13.95 -10.02
CA VAL A 541 7.93 12.82 -10.29
C VAL A 541 9.20 13.01 -9.47
N TYR A 542 9.51 12.03 -8.65
CA TYR A 542 10.67 12.01 -7.79
C TYR A 542 11.83 11.24 -8.42
N LEU A 543 12.99 11.89 -8.50
CA LEU A 543 14.21 11.28 -9.02
C LEU A 543 15.31 11.33 -7.98
N ARG A 544 16.05 10.23 -7.80
CA ARG A 544 17.27 10.19 -6.97
C ARG A 544 18.43 9.56 -7.74
N VAL A 545 19.62 10.10 -7.55
CA VAL A 545 20.87 9.44 -7.93
C VAL A 545 21.76 9.31 -6.70
N LYS A 546 22.06 8.08 -6.30
CA LYS A 546 23.05 7.76 -5.27
C LYS A 546 24.38 7.42 -5.95
N THR A 547 25.47 7.99 -5.45
CA THR A 547 26.82 7.67 -5.91
C THR A 547 27.57 6.89 -4.84
N SER A 548 28.20 5.80 -5.24
CA SER A 548 29.07 4.95 -4.42
C SER A 548 30.42 4.73 -5.11
N GLY A 549 30.68 5.44 -6.21
CA GLY A 549 31.91 5.31 -6.98
C GLY A 549 33.04 6.18 -6.42
N GLY A 550 34.29 5.72 -6.59
CA GLY A 550 35.49 6.46 -6.18
C GLY A 550 35.82 7.63 -7.11
N TYR A 551 34.84 8.50 -7.38
CA TYR A 551 34.95 9.65 -8.28
C TYR A 551 34.02 10.79 -7.84
N GLU A 552 34.26 11.99 -8.39
CA GLU A 552 33.35 13.13 -8.25
C GLU A 552 32.28 13.05 -9.33
N ALA A 553 31.01 12.95 -8.95
CA ALA A 553 29.89 12.88 -9.87
C ALA A 553 29.12 14.20 -9.96
N PHE A 554 28.50 14.44 -11.11
CA PHE A 554 27.62 15.56 -11.39
C PHE A 554 26.38 15.03 -12.09
N VAL A 555 25.22 15.42 -11.58
CA VAL A 555 23.93 15.02 -12.11
C VAL A 555 23.23 16.27 -12.64
N SER A 556 22.65 16.12 -13.83
CA SER A 556 21.86 17.17 -14.48
C SER A 556 20.52 16.60 -14.87
N LEU A 557 19.46 17.27 -14.42
CA LEU A 557 18.09 17.02 -14.87
C LEU A 557 17.69 18.12 -15.85
N VAL A 558 17.09 17.72 -16.97
CA VAL A 558 16.38 18.62 -17.89
C VAL A 558 14.95 18.15 -18.04
N TYR A 559 14.01 19.06 -17.80
CA TYR A 559 12.57 18.81 -17.97
C TYR A 559 11.88 20.05 -18.53
N ARG A 560 10.72 19.84 -19.15
CA ARG A 560 9.81 20.90 -19.59
C ARG A 560 8.61 20.94 -18.66
N THR A 561 8.32 22.11 -18.11
CA THR A 561 7.10 22.35 -17.31
C THR A 561 5.85 22.21 -18.18
N LYS A 562 4.67 22.15 -17.56
CA LYS A 562 3.38 22.02 -18.26
C LYS A 562 3.11 23.14 -19.29
N ASP A 563 3.61 24.34 -19.04
CA ASP A 563 3.56 25.50 -19.93
C ASP A 563 4.66 25.50 -21.02
N GLY A 564 5.46 24.43 -21.10
CA GLY A 564 6.47 24.21 -22.13
C GLY A 564 7.84 24.82 -21.83
N GLN A 565 8.03 25.49 -20.68
CA GLN A 565 9.34 26.05 -20.33
C GLN A 565 10.34 24.95 -19.96
N GLN A 566 11.49 24.94 -20.63
CA GLN A 566 12.58 24.04 -20.25
C GLN A 566 13.30 24.56 -18.99
N LYS A 567 13.52 23.67 -18.04
CA LYS A 567 14.30 23.89 -16.82
C LYS A 567 15.46 22.91 -16.80
N LYS A 568 16.64 23.39 -16.41
CA LYS A 568 17.83 22.58 -16.15
C LYS A 568 18.25 22.77 -14.70
N ILE A 569 18.39 21.67 -13.97
CA ILE A 569 18.81 21.66 -12.56
C ILE A 569 20.06 20.78 -12.44
N ASN A 570 21.12 21.29 -11.83
CA ASN A 570 22.37 20.56 -11.61
C ASN A 570 22.57 20.27 -10.12
N SER A 571 23.14 19.11 -9.80
CA SER A 571 23.38 18.68 -8.43
C SER A 571 24.55 19.35 -7.73
N GLY A 572 25.39 20.07 -8.47
CA GLY A 572 26.75 20.33 -8.01
C GLY A 572 27.54 19.01 -7.89
N LYS A 573 28.64 19.06 -7.12
CA LYS A 573 29.55 17.94 -6.91
C LYS A 573 28.96 16.92 -5.92
N LEU A 574 28.92 15.65 -6.32
CA LEU A 574 28.50 14.52 -5.49
C LEU A 574 29.68 13.58 -5.24
N LEU A 575 29.96 13.28 -3.97
CA LEU A 575 30.99 12.34 -3.54
C LEU A 575 30.39 10.97 -3.21
N ALA A 576 31.23 9.94 -3.16
CA ALA A 576 30.82 8.60 -2.75
C ALA A 576 30.04 8.61 -1.42
N GLY A 577 28.91 7.92 -1.38
CA GLY A 577 27.96 7.90 -0.27
C GLY A 577 26.81 8.90 -0.40
N ASN A 578 26.95 9.94 -1.23
CA ASN A 578 25.96 11.01 -1.32
C ASN A 578 24.85 10.69 -2.33
N SER A 579 23.70 11.36 -2.17
CA SER A 579 22.61 11.33 -3.12
C SER A 579 22.20 12.73 -3.56
N TRP A 580 21.70 12.84 -4.78
CA TRP A 580 21.03 14.05 -5.25
C TRP A 580 19.64 13.74 -5.76
N GLU A 581 18.73 14.69 -5.57
CA GLU A 581 17.32 14.49 -5.80
C GLU A 581 16.68 15.62 -6.57
N TYR A 582 15.66 15.25 -7.34
CA TYR A 582 14.81 16.19 -8.05
C TYR A 582 13.36 15.87 -7.76
N ASN A 583 12.60 16.92 -7.45
CA ASN A 583 11.15 16.86 -7.41
C ASN A 583 10.64 17.61 -8.64
N VAL A 584 10.18 16.87 -9.64
CA VAL A 584 9.71 17.43 -10.90
C VAL A 584 8.20 17.70 -10.77
N PRO A 585 7.73 18.93 -10.99
CA PRO A 585 6.31 19.25 -10.88
C PRO A 585 5.45 18.35 -11.76
N GLY A 586 4.30 17.92 -11.24
CA GLY A 586 3.39 17.05 -11.96
C GLY A 586 2.94 17.64 -13.30
N GLY A 587 2.91 16.78 -14.32
CA GLY A 587 2.54 17.16 -15.69
C GLY A 587 3.69 17.77 -16.50
N SER A 588 4.89 17.82 -15.93
CA SER A 588 6.12 18.10 -16.67
C SER A 588 6.54 16.90 -17.52
N THR A 589 7.30 17.15 -18.59
CA THR A 589 7.96 16.10 -19.38
C THR A 589 9.45 16.11 -19.06
N ILE A 590 9.99 15.00 -18.58
CA ILE A 590 11.44 14.89 -18.33
C ILE A 590 12.12 14.55 -19.65
N ASP A 591 12.98 15.45 -20.12
CA ASP A 591 13.75 15.23 -21.34
C ASP A 591 14.83 14.18 -21.06
N TYR A 592 15.65 14.41 -20.03
CA TYR A 592 16.65 13.45 -19.59
C TYR A 592 17.20 13.74 -18.18
N LEU A 593 17.70 12.69 -17.55
CA LEU A 593 18.59 12.72 -16.40
C LEU A 593 19.96 12.19 -16.83
N GLU A 594 21.02 12.96 -16.64
CA GLU A 594 22.39 12.57 -17.01
C GLU A 594 23.30 12.64 -15.78
N ALA A 595 24.11 11.60 -15.59
CA ALA A 595 25.19 11.59 -14.60
C ALA A 595 26.54 11.50 -15.31
N ARG A 596 27.48 12.34 -14.90
CA ARG A 596 28.88 12.37 -15.38
C ARG A 596 29.82 12.32 -14.20
N ASN A 597 31.05 11.84 -14.41
CA ASN A 597 32.13 11.97 -13.44
C ASN A 597 33.31 12.75 -14.00
N ASN A 598 34.08 13.37 -13.09
CA ASN A 598 35.37 13.96 -13.45
C ASN A 598 36.40 12.86 -13.66
N THR A 599 37.13 12.89 -14.77
CA THR A 599 38.14 11.87 -15.07
C THR A 599 39.55 12.21 -14.59
N GLY A 600 39.84 13.51 -14.45
CA GLY A 600 41.19 14.03 -14.27
C GLY A 600 42.05 13.98 -15.55
N LEU A 601 41.50 13.52 -16.67
CA LEU A 601 42.19 13.47 -17.97
C LEU A 601 42.02 14.79 -18.72
N ALA A 602 43.11 15.33 -19.26
CA ALA A 602 43.08 16.58 -20.02
C ALA A 602 42.22 16.48 -21.30
N TRP A 603 42.16 15.31 -21.94
CA TRP A 603 41.44 15.09 -23.20
C TRP A 603 39.99 14.60 -23.03
N GLU A 604 39.59 14.18 -21.83
CA GLU A 604 38.20 13.81 -21.53
C GLU A 604 37.85 14.26 -20.10
N PRO A 605 37.81 15.56 -19.79
CA PRO A 605 37.72 16.02 -18.39
C PRO A 605 36.50 15.48 -17.63
N GLN A 606 35.40 15.21 -18.36
CA GLN A 606 34.22 14.53 -17.83
C GLN A 606 33.78 13.40 -18.73
N ARG A 607 33.43 12.27 -18.11
CA ARG A 607 32.89 11.09 -18.80
C ARG A 607 31.46 10.84 -18.35
N ARG A 608 30.61 10.40 -19.28
CA ARG A 608 29.21 10.04 -19.00
C ARG A 608 29.17 8.69 -18.28
N ILE A 609 28.51 8.65 -17.13
CA ILE A 609 28.16 7.40 -16.45
C ILE A 609 26.89 6.84 -17.09
N PHE A 610 25.83 7.67 -17.14
CA PHE A 610 24.57 7.32 -17.79
C PHE A 610 23.83 8.54 -18.29
N ARG A 611 22.88 8.29 -19.20
CA ARG A 611 21.84 9.24 -19.59
C ARG A 611 20.55 8.46 -19.80
N VAL A 612 19.52 8.80 -19.04
CA VAL A 612 18.20 8.18 -19.15
C VAL A 612 17.21 9.24 -19.61
N GLU A 613 16.47 8.92 -20.66
CA GLU A 613 15.43 9.77 -21.25
C GLU A 613 14.05 9.16 -20.96
N ASN A 614 12.98 9.91 -21.22
CA ASN A 614 11.60 9.41 -21.09
C ASN A 614 11.20 8.94 -19.68
N ILE A 615 11.76 9.56 -18.63
CA ILE A 615 11.36 9.25 -17.26
C ILE A 615 9.96 9.82 -17.02
N ARG A 616 9.01 8.97 -16.59
CA ARG A 616 7.60 9.36 -16.37
C ARG A 616 7.09 9.12 -14.95
N ASN A 617 7.79 8.30 -14.18
CA ASN A 617 7.43 7.89 -12.82
C ASN A 617 8.66 8.05 -11.92
N ASP A 618 8.44 7.89 -10.61
CA ASP A 618 9.52 7.92 -9.62
C ASP A 618 10.62 6.93 -10.00
N THR A 619 11.85 7.42 -10.11
CA THR A 619 12.96 6.63 -10.63
C THR A 619 14.25 6.96 -9.90
N CYS A 620 14.91 5.93 -9.37
CA CYS A 620 16.13 6.09 -8.60
C CYS A 620 17.27 5.29 -9.22
N PHE A 621 18.49 5.82 -9.12
CA PHE A 621 19.69 5.24 -9.71
C PHE A 621 20.79 5.12 -8.66
N SER A 622 21.57 4.06 -8.74
CA SER A 622 22.82 3.90 -8.01
C SER A 622 23.97 3.84 -9.00
N THR A 623 25.07 4.53 -8.72
CA THR A 623 26.31 4.49 -9.51
C THR A 623 27.47 4.00 -8.65
N TRP A 624 28.41 3.26 -9.24
CA TRP A 624 29.59 2.76 -8.54
C TRP A 624 30.78 2.57 -9.49
N GLY A 625 31.89 2.07 -8.94
CA GLY A 625 33.10 1.77 -9.69
C GLY A 625 34.15 2.87 -9.56
N THR A 626 34.99 2.99 -10.57
CA THR A 626 36.13 3.93 -10.59
C THR A 626 35.96 4.94 -11.70
N THR A 627 36.76 5.99 -11.66
CA THR A 627 36.75 7.10 -12.61
C THR A 627 36.68 6.68 -14.09
N LEU A 628 37.42 5.64 -14.50
CA LEU A 628 37.48 5.16 -15.89
C LEU A 628 36.62 3.91 -16.14
N ASN A 629 36.04 3.32 -15.10
CA ASN A 629 35.20 2.13 -15.16
C ASN A 629 33.99 2.30 -14.22
N SER A 630 33.16 3.30 -14.54
CA SER A 630 31.93 3.59 -13.81
C SER A 630 30.80 2.69 -14.30
N ALA A 631 29.95 2.23 -13.37
CA ALA A 631 28.76 1.46 -13.65
C ALA A 631 27.55 2.08 -12.94
N TRP A 632 26.35 1.67 -13.36
CA TRP A 632 25.11 2.15 -12.77
C TRP A 632 24.01 1.10 -12.92
N GLN A 633 22.99 1.22 -12.07
CA GLN A 633 21.73 0.50 -12.21
C GLN A 633 20.58 1.36 -11.71
N GLN A 634 19.39 1.12 -12.26
CA GLN A 634 18.16 1.60 -11.66
C GLN A 634 17.89 0.80 -10.38
N VAL A 635 17.47 1.49 -9.31
CA VAL A 635 17.14 0.91 -8.01
C VAL A 635 15.77 1.40 -7.55
N SER A 636 15.18 0.71 -6.58
CA SER A 636 14.00 1.19 -5.87
C SER A 636 14.26 2.58 -5.25
N CYS A 637 13.27 3.47 -5.31
CA CYS A 637 13.29 4.73 -4.57
C CYS A 637 12.94 4.55 -3.08
N ARG A 638 12.32 3.42 -2.74
CA ARG A 638 12.03 2.96 -1.38
C ARG A 638 13.20 2.18 -0.83
#